data_AF-T0JVY4-F1
#
_entry.id   AF-T0JVY4-F1
#
_cell.length_a   1.000
_cell.length_b   1.000
_cell.length_c   1.000
_cell.angle_alpha   90.00
_cell.angle_beta   90.00
_cell.angle_gamma   90.00
#
_symmetry.space_group_name_H-M   'P 1'
#
loop_
_entity.id
_entity.type
_entity.pdbx_description
1 polymer ?
#
loop_
_entity_poly.entity_id
_entity_poly.type
_entity_poly.pdbx_seq_one_letter_code
_entity_poly.pdbx_strand_id
1 'polypeptide(L)'
;MAVEKVVPTAKELEQFDLSDAHTVELINRAQEGDAADRKLTVRQALVKYKKAVCWALFLSTSLIMEGYDLQTQFKNRFGVFDEGSGEKLIPPEWQSGLSNSALVGQLAGLVVNAWCQDRFGARHTMMFFMAWMAVMISIPCFAPSLPVLAWGEAMCGVSWGVFQTLSTTYACEVVPTVLRPYVTAYVCMCWGAGILLSAGVVRAVASIDGDMGWRLPFLLQWVWPVPLFIGAYFAPESPWNAVRRGKFDTARESLVRLRQDTTEREAEVDASLAYIRHTTALEEAETHGASFIECFKGTNLWRTEINCVVWAAQILGGNALVAYGVTFLQAAGFSEIQSLNLNISLSACYVIGGIICWFLFPHIGRATLYMSGLTFLFFCNIVIGGLGFTKDAKAQIAIGVILVVSTLVNMVTVGPVCYPIVAETPSGRLRYKTIVIGRFVYNVTGIVEHTLTPRMISPIGWNWGAKAGLFYAGTNLVCNTWCYFRLPETKDRTFGELDILFENKIPARKFKYTTVDQFAGRNEIVEASELEFLVPTILSAFLTTPQQLEMASPLGFKAYDGPSGVPINEEFVVKVRPTSLGSTEKQQWTHVPAYAIEVANANIARNDFNRHTVALSSIDVNGPVDIKVTFTTCPVEKAIIRPVSLGIETQVQEGEITFTLHESRDIMLEINDDKWKALHLLTNEIDANAPTQDTDDIWYFGPGINQGTAYSKITDGVNLMVPSGKTVYLAGGAFITCRLNFVDVHNSTVRGHGFVLGPKGGYVHREHGGAIHMSNANNILVEKVTSIGANGFSLSAGECDGVRVDGYRSFSFAANGDGIDFFCSSNIVIENCFLRNSDDTIALYSHRWDWYGDSKNITIRNCVLLPEIAHAINMGTHGNPARPETTSNIRISNIDILDHEENQLWYQGCIAINAADENLFHDIHIENVRVERITKGQLFNLRVMENTMWTTAPGRGIRDVVFKNISLDMERSKVVNPAQILGYDQQRQIENVKFQGLRIGGREIHEGMEMPGWYMVADFVPVFANEHVKGLSFESLTS
;
A
#
# COMPACT_ATOMS: atom_id res chain seq x y z
N MET A 1 -11.87 11.35 9.51
CA MET A 1 -10.69 11.16 8.64
C MET A 1 -10.53 9.65 8.52
N ALA A 2 -11.07 9.08 7.44
CA ALA A 2 -11.01 7.64 7.14
C ALA A 2 -9.55 7.19 7.06
N VAL A 3 -9.24 6.05 7.68
CA VAL A 3 -7.87 5.58 7.84
C VAL A 3 -7.57 4.59 6.68
N GLU A 4 -7.20 5.09 5.49
CA GLU A 4 -7.03 4.40 4.17
C GLU A 4 -6.12 3.15 4.30
N LYS A 5 -6.61 1.90 4.27
CA LYS A 5 -5.79 0.70 4.61
C LYS A 5 -5.00 0.18 3.40
N VAL A 6 -3.66 0.15 3.46
CA VAL A 6 -2.79 -0.37 2.39
C VAL A 6 -2.20 -1.73 2.80
N VAL A 7 -2.16 -2.70 1.90
CA VAL A 7 -1.66 -4.07 2.11
C VAL A 7 -0.48 -4.36 1.18
N PRO A 8 0.43 -5.30 1.53
CA PRO A 8 1.51 -5.74 0.63
C PRO A 8 0.97 -6.21 -0.73
N THR A 9 1.70 -5.91 -1.78
CA THR A 9 1.41 -6.30 -3.17
C THR A 9 1.73 -7.77 -3.42
N ALA A 10 1.08 -8.38 -4.44
CA ALA A 10 1.28 -9.80 -4.79
C ALA A 10 2.74 -10.15 -5.16
N LYS A 11 3.49 -9.16 -5.66
CA LYS A 11 4.91 -9.28 -6.03
C LYS A 11 5.83 -9.31 -4.81
N GLU A 12 5.44 -8.65 -3.73
CA GLU A 12 6.10 -8.75 -2.41
C GLU A 12 5.85 -10.15 -1.83
N LEU A 13 4.63 -10.71 -1.99
CA LEU A 13 4.24 -12.03 -1.49
C LEU A 13 4.84 -13.23 -2.28
N GLU A 14 5.21 -13.05 -3.55
CA GLU A 14 5.88 -14.06 -4.39
C GLU A 14 7.26 -14.50 -3.87
N GLN A 15 7.89 -13.71 -3.00
CA GLN A 15 9.26 -13.95 -2.52
C GLN A 15 9.34 -14.68 -1.17
N PHE A 16 8.19 -15.10 -0.63
CA PHE A 16 8.10 -15.79 0.65
C PHE A 16 8.13 -17.32 0.43
N ASP A 17 9.31 -17.94 0.52
CA ASP A 17 9.42 -19.39 0.71
C ASP A 17 9.03 -19.72 2.16
N LEU A 18 7.79 -20.19 2.34
CA LEU A 18 7.16 -20.50 3.63
C LEU A 18 7.33 -21.99 4.01
N SER A 19 8.32 -22.67 3.45
CA SER A 19 8.54 -24.11 3.65
C SER A 19 9.02 -24.53 5.05
N ASP A 20 9.41 -23.59 5.93
CA ASP A 20 9.86 -23.88 7.30
C ASP A 20 8.96 -23.23 8.38
N ALA A 21 8.04 -24.03 8.91
CA ALA A 21 7.04 -23.62 9.91
C ALA A 21 7.65 -22.98 11.18
N HIS A 22 8.86 -23.37 11.60
CA HIS A 22 9.51 -22.79 12.78
C HIS A 22 9.97 -21.34 12.53
N THR A 23 10.46 -21.06 11.33
CA THR A 23 10.84 -19.70 10.91
C THR A 23 9.61 -18.80 10.80
N VAL A 24 8.48 -19.32 10.33
CA VAL A 24 7.21 -18.58 10.24
C VAL A 24 6.67 -18.21 11.63
N GLU A 25 6.67 -19.15 12.58
CA GLU A 25 6.27 -18.90 13.98
C GLU A 25 7.14 -17.82 14.64
N LEU A 26 8.46 -17.87 14.44
CA LEU A 26 9.39 -16.87 14.97
C LEU A 26 9.15 -15.47 14.38
N ILE A 27 8.81 -15.38 13.08
CA ILE A 27 8.51 -14.09 12.46
C ILE A 27 7.16 -13.55 12.97
N ASN A 28 6.15 -14.41 13.18
CA ASN A 28 4.87 -13.99 13.75
C ASN A 28 5.03 -13.49 15.19
N ARG A 29 5.81 -14.18 16.03
CA ARG A 29 6.16 -13.71 17.39
C ARG A 29 6.90 -12.38 17.38
N ALA A 30 7.77 -12.15 16.39
CA ALA A 30 8.47 -10.88 16.25
C ALA A 30 7.54 -9.74 15.83
N GLN A 31 6.58 -10.01 14.96
CA GLN A 31 5.55 -9.06 14.52
C GLN A 31 4.60 -8.70 15.67
N GLU A 32 4.18 -9.69 16.46
CA GLU A 32 3.43 -9.48 17.71
C GLU A 32 4.25 -8.67 18.74
N GLY A 33 5.55 -8.95 18.84
CA GLY A 33 6.49 -8.21 19.67
C GLY A 33 6.61 -6.73 19.28
N ASP A 34 6.72 -6.42 17.98
CA ASP A 34 6.73 -5.03 17.48
C ASP A 34 5.38 -4.34 17.72
N ALA A 35 4.26 -5.03 17.49
CA ALA A 35 2.92 -4.53 17.79
C ALA A 35 2.70 -4.25 19.29
N ALA A 36 3.28 -5.08 20.17
CA ALA A 36 3.28 -4.86 21.61
C ALA A 36 4.16 -3.67 22.01
N ASP A 37 5.35 -3.54 21.40
CA ASP A 37 6.27 -2.43 21.65
C ASP A 37 5.70 -1.07 21.21
N ARG A 38 4.84 -1.04 20.18
CA ARG A 38 4.09 0.17 19.78
C ARG A 38 3.12 0.68 20.85
N LYS A 39 2.61 -0.21 21.71
CA LYS A 39 1.69 0.16 22.80
C LYS A 39 2.43 0.67 24.04
N LEU A 40 3.77 0.58 24.07
CA LEU A 40 4.56 1.07 25.19
C LEU A 40 4.56 2.60 25.23
N THR A 41 4.36 3.13 26.42
CA THR A 41 4.70 4.53 26.70
C THR A 41 6.21 4.74 26.54
N VAL A 42 6.63 5.97 26.21
CA VAL A 42 8.06 6.32 26.07
C VAL A 42 8.87 5.89 27.31
N ARG A 43 8.31 6.04 28.51
CA ARG A 43 8.95 5.62 29.77
C ARG A 43 9.14 4.10 29.83
N GLN A 44 8.12 3.32 29.48
CA GLN A 44 8.21 1.86 29.47
C GLN A 44 9.20 1.36 28.41
N ALA A 45 9.15 1.93 27.20
CA ALA A 45 10.09 1.60 26.13
C ALA A 45 11.54 1.93 26.54
N LEU A 46 11.78 3.08 27.17
CA LEU A 46 13.11 3.49 27.62
C LEU A 46 13.65 2.59 28.73
N VAL A 47 12.79 2.11 29.64
CA VAL A 47 13.17 1.09 30.61
C VAL A 47 13.53 -0.21 29.89
N LYS A 48 12.66 -0.75 29.03
CA LYS A 48 12.87 -2.02 28.30
C LYS A 48 14.16 -1.99 27.46
N TYR A 49 14.41 -0.91 26.72
CA TYR A 49 15.50 -0.77 25.74
C TYR A 49 16.66 0.13 26.21
N LYS A 50 16.85 0.31 27.53
CA LYS A 50 17.88 1.22 28.08
C LYS A 50 19.31 0.95 27.58
N LYS A 51 19.68 -0.32 27.37
CA LYS A 51 21.03 -0.69 26.86
C LYS A 51 21.20 -0.20 25.41
N ALA A 52 20.20 -0.43 24.56
CA ALA A 52 20.20 0.03 23.18
C ALA A 52 20.23 1.57 23.06
N VAL A 53 19.40 2.27 23.85
CA VAL A 53 19.40 3.73 23.92
C VAL A 53 20.76 4.25 24.39
N CYS A 54 21.36 3.64 25.41
CA CYS A 54 22.67 4.04 25.92
C CYS A 54 23.75 3.96 24.83
N TRP A 55 23.81 2.85 24.08
CA TRP A 55 24.78 2.71 22.99
C TRP A 55 24.52 3.67 21.83
N ALA A 56 23.25 3.87 21.45
CA ALA A 56 22.86 4.81 20.39
C ALA A 56 23.27 6.25 20.74
N LEU A 57 22.96 6.71 21.96
CA LEU A 57 23.35 8.03 22.44
C LEU A 57 24.87 8.15 22.54
N PHE A 58 25.54 7.16 23.13
CA PHE A 58 27.00 7.19 23.31
C PHE A 58 27.74 7.32 21.97
N LEU A 59 27.43 6.50 20.97
CA LEU A 59 28.10 6.61 19.66
C LEU A 59 27.75 7.91 18.91
N SER A 60 26.54 8.45 19.12
CA SER A 60 26.13 9.73 18.54
C SER A 60 26.92 10.92 19.07
N THR A 61 27.50 10.82 20.27
CA THR A 61 28.36 11.89 20.82
C THR A 61 29.63 12.15 20.00
N SER A 62 29.95 11.27 19.04
CA SER A 62 30.98 11.52 18.02
C SER A 62 30.77 12.84 17.25
N LEU A 63 29.52 13.31 17.10
CA LEU A 63 29.25 14.58 16.40
C LEU A 63 29.50 15.83 17.25
N ILE A 64 29.78 15.71 18.54
CA ILE A 64 30.19 16.87 19.35
C ILE A 64 31.48 17.48 18.79
N MET A 65 32.37 16.65 18.25
CA MET A 65 33.64 17.09 17.66
C MET A 65 33.46 18.02 16.46
N GLU A 66 32.40 17.85 15.68
CA GLU A 66 32.14 18.67 14.49
C GLU A 66 31.81 20.13 14.86
N GLY A 67 31.27 20.37 16.05
CA GLY A 67 30.92 21.72 16.51
C GLY A 67 32.12 22.58 16.94
N TYR A 68 33.36 22.08 16.89
CA TYR A 68 34.56 22.75 17.38
C TYR A 68 35.20 23.79 16.42
N ASP A 69 34.47 24.28 15.41
CA ASP A 69 35.01 25.28 14.47
C ASP A 69 35.19 26.66 15.15
N LEU A 70 36.28 27.38 14.82
CA LEU A 70 36.87 28.44 15.66
C LEU A 70 36.94 29.82 14.98
N GLN A 71 36.63 30.88 15.73
CA GLN A 71 36.96 32.25 15.32
C GLN A 71 37.34 33.16 16.49
N THR A 72 38.52 33.80 16.36
CA THR A 72 38.88 35.20 16.72
C THR A 72 40.40 35.36 16.78
N GLN A 73 41.12 34.43 17.42
CA GLN A 73 42.58 34.49 17.57
C GLN A 73 43.40 34.15 16.30
N PHE A 74 42.71 33.64 15.29
CA PHE A 74 43.25 33.39 13.96
C PHE A 74 43.80 34.64 13.26
N LYS A 75 43.18 35.80 13.51
CA LYS A 75 43.48 37.07 12.84
C LYS A 75 44.92 37.54 13.09
N ASN A 76 45.44 37.35 14.30
CA ASN A 76 46.76 37.87 14.68
C ASN A 76 47.90 37.11 13.99
N ARG A 77 47.76 35.79 13.85
CA ARG A 77 48.76 34.90 13.24
C ARG A 77 48.63 34.80 11.71
N PHE A 78 47.40 34.68 11.20
CA PHE A 78 47.12 34.36 9.81
C PHE A 78 46.45 35.49 9.02
N GLY A 79 46.08 36.60 9.67
CA GLY A 79 45.42 37.74 9.03
C GLY A 79 46.35 38.60 8.18
N VAL A 80 45.80 39.18 7.13
CA VAL A 80 46.44 40.17 6.25
C VAL A 80 46.07 41.56 6.74
N PHE A 81 47.01 42.51 6.69
CA PHE A 81 46.75 43.88 7.11
C PHE A 81 45.83 44.60 6.11
N ASP A 82 44.74 45.18 6.59
CA ASP A 82 43.81 45.96 5.77
C ASP A 82 43.98 47.47 6.04
N GLU A 83 44.29 48.23 4.99
CA GLU A 83 44.55 49.67 5.09
C GLU A 83 43.29 50.51 5.41
N GLY A 84 42.09 49.97 5.14
CA GLY A 84 40.82 50.67 5.39
C GLY A 84 40.35 50.62 6.85
N SER A 85 40.61 49.50 7.55
CA SER A 85 40.23 49.28 8.96
C SER A 85 41.38 49.48 9.95
N GLY A 86 42.64 49.43 9.50
CA GLY A 86 43.82 49.51 10.36
C GLY A 86 44.09 48.24 11.19
N GLU A 87 43.37 47.15 10.90
CA GLU A 87 43.46 45.89 11.62
C GLU A 87 43.87 44.74 10.69
N LYS A 88 44.34 43.62 11.27
CA LYS A 88 44.53 42.37 10.51
C LYS A 88 43.20 41.64 10.36
N LEU A 89 42.81 41.40 9.12
CA LEU A 89 41.60 40.67 8.76
C LEU A 89 41.95 39.36 8.05
N ILE A 90 41.17 38.31 8.28
CA ILE A 90 41.21 37.13 7.42
C ILE A 90 40.37 37.47 6.18
N PRO A 91 40.93 37.40 4.96
CA PRO A 91 40.18 37.67 3.74
C PRO A 91 38.92 36.78 3.65
N PRO A 92 37.80 37.26 3.09
CA PRO A 92 36.58 36.47 2.94
C PRO A 92 36.82 35.11 2.24
N GLU A 93 37.75 35.07 1.28
CA GLU A 93 38.14 33.85 0.58
C GLU A 93 38.72 32.79 1.52
N TRP A 94 39.49 33.19 2.53
CA TRP A 94 40.06 32.30 3.53
C TRP A 94 39.07 31.95 4.64
N GLN A 95 38.15 32.85 5.00
CA GLN A 95 37.05 32.53 5.93
C GLN A 95 36.16 31.44 5.34
N SER A 96 35.73 31.58 4.09
CA SER A 96 34.98 30.55 3.38
C SER A 96 35.85 29.32 3.09
N GLY A 97 37.12 29.50 2.73
CA GLY A 97 38.04 28.43 2.34
C GLY A 97 38.34 27.43 3.45
N LEU A 98 38.53 27.90 4.70
CA LEU A 98 38.76 27.02 5.84
C LEU A 98 37.52 26.19 6.17
N SER A 99 36.35 26.81 6.36
CA SER A 99 35.13 26.05 6.65
C SER A 99 34.71 25.13 5.49
N ASN A 100 34.92 25.54 4.23
CA ASN A 100 34.66 24.69 3.07
C ASN A 100 35.66 23.54 2.94
N SER A 101 36.91 23.68 3.40
CA SER A 101 37.87 22.58 3.38
C SER A 101 37.42 21.41 4.26
N ALA A 102 36.88 21.69 5.45
CA ALA A 102 36.24 20.69 6.30
C ALA A 102 35.04 20.03 5.58
N LEU A 103 34.13 20.82 4.98
CA LEU A 103 32.98 20.28 4.25
C LEU A 103 33.38 19.39 3.05
N VAL A 104 34.42 19.76 2.31
CA VAL A 104 34.95 18.92 1.22
C VAL A 104 35.50 17.61 1.76
N GLY A 105 36.22 17.65 2.88
CA GLY A 105 36.61 16.46 3.63
C GLY A 105 35.42 15.59 4.01
N GLN A 106 34.36 16.20 4.54
CA GLN A 106 33.13 15.49 4.90
C GLN A 106 32.44 14.85 3.69
N LEU A 107 32.41 15.51 2.52
CA LEU A 107 31.89 14.92 1.28
C LEU A 107 32.65 13.63 0.91
N ALA A 108 33.99 13.64 1.02
CA ALA A 108 34.80 12.44 0.81
C ALA A 108 34.49 11.38 1.87
N GLY A 109 34.40 11.77 3.14
CA GLY A 109 34.03 10.90 4.26
C GLY A 109 32.68 10.21 4.08
N LEU A 110 31.67 10.93 3.58
CA LEU A 110 30.34 10.40 3.29
C LEU A 110 30.37 9.32 2.21
N VAL A 111 31.10 9.55 1.12
CA VAL A 111 31.28 8.56 0.04
C VAL A 111 32.01 7.33 0.56
N VAL A 112 33.06 7.53 1.36
CA VAL A 112 33.81 6.43 1.99
C VAL A 112 32.92 5.65 2.97
N ASN A 113 32.07 6.33 3.75
CA ASN A 113 31.19 5.67 4.69
C ASN A 113 30.16 4.76 4.00
N ALA A 114 29.59 5.20 2.88
CA ALA A 114 28.64 4.38 2.11
C ALA A 114 29.23 3.03 1.69
N TRP A 115 30.54 2.96 1.47
CA TRP A 115 31.24 1.71 1.17
C TRP A 115 31.71 0.97 2.44
N CYS A 116 32.34 1.68 3.37
CA CYS A 116 32.91 1.10 4.58
C CYS A 116 31.85 0.48 5.49
N GLN A 117 30.73 1.18 5.71
CA GLN A 117 29.70 0.72 6.61
C GLN A 117 28.97 -0.51 6.05
N ASP A 118 28.67 -0.54 4.74
CA ASP A 118 28.08 -1.69 4.06
C ASP A 118 29.01 -2.92 4.18
N ARG A 119 30.32 -2.74 4.05
CA ARG A 119 31.31 -3.83 4.02
C ARG A 119 31.76 -4.32 5.40
N PHE A 120 32.06 -3.40 6.31
CA PHE A 120 32.75 -3.65 7.57
C PHE A 120 31.85 -3.51 8.81
N GLY A 121 30.71 -2.83 8.68
CA GLY A 121 29.78 -2.55 9.77
C GLY A 121 30.09 -1.25 10.52
N ALA A 122 29.16 -0.82 11.37
CA ALA A 122 29.22 0.46 12.05
C ALA A 122 30.33 0.49 13.10
N ARG A 123 30.53 -0.61 13.84
CA ARG A 123 31.53 -0.68 14.91
C ARG A 123 32.96 -0.50 14.40
N HIS A 124 33.35 -1.31 13.41
CA HIS A 124 34.72 -1.29 12.87
C HIS A 124 35.01 0.02 12.12
N THR A 125 34.02 0.53 11.38
CA THR A 125 34.12 1.80 10.67
C THR A 125 34.31 2.96 11.66
N MET A 126 33.50 3.02 12.72
CA MET A 126 33.64 4.03 13.77
C MET A 126 35.04 3.99 14.41
N MET A 127 35.52 2.81 14.81
CA MET A 127 36.83 2.67 15.42
C MET A 127 37.96 3.14 14.50
N PHE A 128 37.93 2.75 13.23
CA PHE A 128 38.94 3.16 12.25
C PHE A 128 38.96 4.70 12.10
N PHE A 129 37.80 5.32 11.92
CA PHE A 129 37.72 6.77 11.73
C PHE A 129 37.93 7.57 13.01
N MET A 130 37.76 6.97 14.19
CA MET A 130 38.19 7.56 15.47
C MET A 130 39.73 7.56 15.60
N ALA A 131 40.39 6.47 15.21
CA ALA A 131 41.86 6.43 15.17
C ALA A 131 42.41 7.41 14.12
N TRP A 132 41.79 7.47 12.94
CA TRP A 132 42.09 8.46 11.91
C TRP A 132 41.96 9.88 12.46
N MET A 133 40.84 10.20 13.11
CA MET A 133 40.60 11.52 13.71
C MET A 133 41.69 11.87 14.72
N ALA A 134 42.03 10.94 15.63
CA ALA A 134 43.07 11.16 16.63
C ALA A 134 44.45 11.50 16.01
N VAL A 135 44.76 10.95 14.83
CA VAL A 135 45.98 11.29 14.10
C VAL A 135 45.83 12.63 13.37
N MET A 136 44.71 12.84 12.67
CA MET A 136 44.54 14.02 11.81
C MET A 136 44.43 15.34 12.59
N ILE A 137 43.92 15.34 13.82
CA ILE A 137 43.89 16.54 14.71
C ILE A 137 45.30 17.13 14.92
N SER A 138 46.36 16.34 14.77
CA SER A 138 47.73 16.86 14.86
C SER A 138 48.06 17.90 13.78
N ILE A 139 47.49 17.78 12.58
CA ILE A 139 47.75 18.71 11.47
C ILE A 139 47.26 20.14 11.79
N PRO A 140 45.97 20.38 12.12
CA PRO A 140 45.51 21.72 12.47
C PRO A 140 46.16 22.24 13.75
N CYS A 141 46.44 21.38 14.73
CA CYS A 141 47.12 21.77 15.98
C CYS A 141 48.54 22.35 15.76
N PHE A 142 49.25 21.87 14.73
CA PHE A 142 50.63 22.28 14.42
C PHE A 142 50.78 23.01 13.08
N ALA A 143 49.68 23.50 12.50
CA ALA A 143 49.68 24.11 11.18
C ALA A 143 50.55 25.40 11.12
N PRO A 144 51.58 25.46 10.24
CA PRO A 144 52.42 26.65 10.10
C PRO A 144 51.81 27.73 9.18
N SER A 145 50.79 27.39 8.39
CA SER A 145 50.18 28.26 7.39
C SER A 145 48.71 27.89 7.15
N LEU A 146 47.94 28.83 6.56
CA LEU A 146 46.53 28.62 6.22
C LEU A 146 46.27 27.44 5.26
N PRO A 147 47.09 27.20 4.21
CA PRO A 147 46.92 26.00 3.37
C PRO A 147 47.09 24.68 4.12
N VAL A 148 48.08 24.58 5.02
CA VAL A 148 48.31 23.36 5.81
C VAL A 148 47.18 23.14 6.81
N LEU A 149 46.66 24.22 7.39
CA LEU A 149 45.48 24.17 8.23
C LEU A 149 44.26 23.69 7.44
N ALA A 150 43.99 24.26 6.26
CA ALA A 150 42.88 23.86 5.41
C ALA A 150 42.99 22.37 5.02
N TRP A 151 44.20 21.88 4.76
CA TRP A 151 44.44 20.45 4.56
C TRP A 151 44.12 19.62 5.81
N GLY A 152 44.54 20.08 7.00
CA GLY A 152 44.20 19.45 8.27
C GLY A 152 42.69 19.37 8.51
N GLU A 153 41.98 20.47 8.30
CA GLU A 153 40.53 20.55 8.37
C GLU A 153 39.85 19.59 7.39
N ALA A 154 40.34 19.50 6.14
CA ALA A 154 39.84 18.54 5.18
C ALA A 154 40.05 17.08 5.63
N MET A 155 41.21 16.75 6.21
CA MET A 155 41.50 15.40 6.68
C MET A 155 40.69 15.02 7.93
N CYS A 156 40.47 15.96 8.86
CA CYS A 156 39.52 15.78 9.97
C CYS A 156 38.08 15.67 9.46
N GLY A 157 37.74 16.45 8.42
CA GLY A 157 36.47 16.42 7.71
C GLY A 157 36.06 15.04 7.24
N VAL A 158 37.00 14.21 6.77
CA VAL A 158 36.72 12.82 6.36
C VAL A 158 36.06 12.03 7.50
N SER A 159 36.60 12.11 8.71
CA SER A 159 36.02 11.43 9.87
C SER A 159 34.68 12.02 10.27
N TRP A 160 34.53 13.35 10.27
CA TRP A 160 33.23 13.98 10.55
C TRP A 160 32.16 13.52 9.56
N GLY A 161 32.46 13.49 8.26
CA GLY A 161 31.54 13.00 7.22
C GLY A 161 31.10 11.56 7.44
N VAL A 162 32.02 10.69 7.89
CA VAL A 162 31.67 9.31 8.29
C VAL A 162 30.71 9.31 9.47
N PHE A 163 31.03 10.04 10.54
CA PHE A 163 30.23 10.05 11.77
C PHE A 163 28.82 10.62 11.57
N GLN A 164 28.64 11.57 10.63
CA GLN A 164 27.37 12.22 10.34
C GLN A 164 26.28 11.23 9.95
N THR A 165 26.62 10.19 9.18
CA THR A 165 25.63 9.21 8.68
C THR A 165 25.71 7.89 9.43
N LEU A 166 26.90 7.48 9.88
CA LEU A 166 27.08 6.27 10.68
C LEU A 166 26.32 6.33 12.00
N SER A 167 26.40 7.44 12.72
CA SER A 167 25.72 7.59 14.02
C SER A 167 24.20 7.53 13.86
N THR A 168 23.65 8.25 12.87
CA THR A 168 22.21 8.26 12.61
C THR A 168 21.71 6.88 12.23
N THR A 169 22.38 6.20 11.29
CA THR A 169 21.98 4.88 10.79
C THR A 169 22.09 3.80 11.87
N TYR A 170 23.17 3.80 12.66
CA TYR A 170 23.29 2.90 13.81
C TYR A 170 22.17 3.14 14.83
N ALA A 171 21.90 4.40 15.18
CA ALA A 171 20.90 4.75 16.18
C ALA A 171 19.49 4.26 15.80
N CYS A 172 19.09 4.32 14.53
CA CYS A 172 17.77 3.85 14.10
C CYS A 172 17.66 2.34 13.87
N GLU A 173 18.78 1.61 13.81
CA GLU A 173 18.80 0.14 13.66
C GLU A 173 18.81 -0.62 15.00
N VAL A 174 19.17 0.04 16.10
CA VAL A 174 19.28 -0.61 17.42
C VAL A 174 18.11 -0.34 18.37
N VAL A 175 17.22 0.60 18.05
CA VAL A 175 16.06 0.96 18.91
C VAL A 175 14.71 0.70 18.22
N PRO A 176 13.63 0.45 18.97
CA PRO A 176 12.28 0.30 18.41
C PRO A 176 11.71 1.64 17.90
N THR A 177 10.62 1.54 17.11
CA THR A 177 9.95 2.68 16.45
C THR A 177 9.58 3.83 17.41
N VAL A 178 9.10 3.52 18.62
CA VAL A 178 8.74 4.53 19.65
C VAL A 178 9.92 5.39 20.10
N LEU A 179 11.14 4.83 20.15
CA LEU A 179 12.33 5.53 20.67
C LEU A 179 13.20 6.15 19.57
N ARG A 180 13.01 5.72 18.32
CA ARG A 180 13.74 6.19 17.14
C ARG A 180 13.81 7.72 16.99
N PRO A 181 12.72 8.50 17.14
CA PRO A 181 12.80 9.95 16.97
C PRO A 181 13.70 10.64 18.00
N TYR A 182 13.81 10.09 19.21
CA TYR A 182 14.62 10.67 20.28
C TYR A 182 16.11 10.48 20.04
N VAL A 183 16.52 9.24 19.73
CA VAL A 183 17.93 8.91 19.51
C VAL A 183 18.48 9.50 18.21
N THR A 184 17.63 9.64 17.19
CA THR A 184 18.04 10.31 15.93
C THR A 184 18.09 11.83 16.09
N ALA A 185 17.13 12.46 16.78
CA ALA A 185 17.19 13.88 17.11
C ALA A 185 18.37 14.24 18.03
N TYR A 186 18.78 13.32 18.91
CA TYR A 186 19.96 13.51 19.75
C TYR A 186 21.24 13.75 18.94
N VAL A 187 21.34 13.17 17.75
CA VAL A 187 22.46 13.42 16.83
C VAL A 187 22.59 14.91 16.51
N CYS A 188 21.47 15.61 16.28
CA CYS A 188 21.45 17.08 16.13
C CYS A 188 21.91 17.80 17.40
N MET A 189 21.48 17.30 18.57
CA MET A 189 21.83 17.90 19.85
C MET A 189 23.31 17.73 20.17
N CYS A 190 23.95 16.64 19.75
CA CYS A 190 25.40 16.46 19.86
C CYS A 190 26.14 17.52 19.08
N TRP A 191 25.72 17.81 17.85
CA TRP A 191 26.30 18.88 17.06
C TRP A 191 26.16 20.24 17.76
N GLY A 192 24.96 20.55 18.26
CA GLY A 192 24.69 21.76 19.03
C GLY A 192 25.47 21.88 20.34
N ALA A 193 25.64 20.77 21.06
CA ALA A 193 26.49 20.71 22.25
C ALA A 193 27.95 20.97 21.90
N GLY A 194 28.42 20.47 20.74
CA GLY A 194 29.72 20.81 20.17
C GLY A 194 29.89 22.30 19.96
N ILE A 195 28.93 22.96 19.29
CA ILE A 195 28.94 24.40 19.04
C ILE A 195 28.98 25.18 20.36
N LEU A 196 28.17 24.79 21.34
CA LEU A 196 28.13 25.45 22.65
C LEU A 196 29.44 25.29 23.42
N LEU A 197 30.02 24.08 23.43
CA LEU A 197 31.31 23.82 24.06
C LEU A 197 32.42 24.60 23.36
N SER A 198 32.41 24.63 22.02
CA SER A 198 33.34 25.41 21.21
C SER A 198 33.25 26.91 21.51
N ALA A 199 32.04 27.47 21.49
CA ALA A 199 31.81 28.88 21.83
C ALA A 199 32.29 29.22 23.24
N GLY A 200 32.08 28.32 24.21
CA GLY A 200 32.60 28.45 25.56
C GLY A 200 34.12 28.42 25.63
N VAL A 201 34.77 27.47 24.94
CA VAL A 201 36.23 27.37 24.83
C VAL A 201 36.81 28.61 24.16
N VAL A 202 36.28 29.01 23.00
CA VAL A 202 36.70 30.22 22.26
C VAL A 202 36.58 31.45 23.15
N ARG A 203 35.47 31.60 23.88
CA ARG A 203 35.28 32.72 24.82
C ARG A 203 36.29 32.69 25.98
N ALA A 204 36.63 31.51 26.49
CA ALA A 204 37.57 31.31 27.59
C ALA A 204 39.02 31.56 27.17
N VAL A 205 39.39 31.18 25.94
CA VAL A 205 40.74 31.41 25.40
C VAL A 205 40.91 32.79 24.79
N ALA A 206 39.83 33.54 24.53
CA ALA A 206 39.88 34.85 23.91
C ALA A 206 40.85 35.85 24.59
N SER A 207 41.05 35.73 25.90
CA SER A 207 41.99 36.56 26.67
C SER A 207 43.40 36.00 26.82
N ILE A 208 43.72 34.86 26.19
CA ILE A 208 45.05 34.24 26.21
C ILE A 208 45.86 34.78 25.03
N ASP A 209 46.98 35.44 25.30
CA ASP A 209 47.88 35.95 24.27
C ASP A 209 48.81 34.84 23.72
N GLY A 210 49.12 34.89 22.42
CA GLY A 210 50.09 34.02 21.75
C GLY A 210 49.51 32.78 21.05
N ASP A 211 50.39 31.87 20.61
CA ASP A 211 50.00 30.70 19.79
C ASP A 211 49.07 29.72 20.53
N MET A 212 49.06 29.74 21.86
CA MET A 212 48.25 28.80 22.64
C MET A 212 46.76 29.03 22.52
N GLY A 213 46.29 30.28 22.39
CA GLY A 213 44.84 30.49 22.41
C GLY A 213 44.13 30.10 21.10
N TRP A 214 44.85 29.99 19.96
CA TRP A 214 44.30 29.38 18.74
C TRP A 214 44.53 27.87 18.66
N ARG A 215 45.58 27.32 19.31
CA ARG A 215 45.86 25.87 19.35
C ARG A 215 45.04 25.11 20.38
N LEU A 216 44.73 25.73 21.52
CA LEU A 216 44.05 25.05 22.64
C LEU A 216 42.71 24.44 22.25
N PRO A 217 41.86 25.09 21.42
CA PRO A 217 40.60 24.45 21.03
C PRO A 217 40.81 23.19 20.17
N PHE A 218 41.84 23.14 19.32
CA PHE A 218 42.23 21.91 18.61
C PHE A 218 42.76 20.84 19.57
N LEU A 219 43.59 21.24 20.55
CA LEU A 219 44.12 20.32 21.57
C LEU A 219 42.99 19.66 22.37
N LEU A 220 41.94 20.41 22.70
CA LEU A 220 40.80 19.90 23.44
C LEU A 220 39.97 18.90 22.64
N GLN A 221 40.05 18.88 21.30
CA GLN A 221 39.33 17.89 20.49
C GLN A 221 39.77 16.45 20.79
N TRP A 222 41.02 16.21 21.22
CA TRP A 222 41.49 14.85 21.59
C TRP A 222 40.73 14.21 22.75
N VAL A 223 39.95 14.97 23.53
CA VAL A 223 39.10 14.43 24.60
C VAL A 223 38.02 13.49 24.07
N TRP A 224 37.66 13.59 22.78
CA TRP A 224 36.56 12.81 22.20
C TRP A 224 36.99 11.51 21.53
N PRO A 225 37.99 11.47 20.61
CA PRO A 225 38.30 10.25 19.87
C PRO A 225 38.72 9.06 20.75
N VAL A 226 39.48 9.30 21.83
CA VAL A 226 40.02 8.22 22.66
C VAL A 226 38.92 7.51 23.48
N PRO A 227 38.06 8.20 24.27
CA PRO A 227 36.96 7.53 24.95
C PRO A 227 35.96 6.90 24.00
N LEU A 228 35.68 7.56 22.86
CA LEU A 228 34.77 7.04 21.85
C LEU A 228 35.31 5.79 21.14
N PHE A 229 36.61 5.71 20.90
CA PHE A 229 37.25 4.50 20.37
C PHE A 229 37.08 3.32 21.35
N ILE A 230 37.36 3.56 22.64
CA ILE A 230 37.22 2.53 23.69
C ILE A 230 35.75 2.11 23.80
N GLY A 231 34.81 3.06 23.83
CA GLY A 231 33.39 2.72 23.89
C GLY A 231 32.88 2.03 22.63
N ALA A 232 33.33 2.43 21.44
CA ALA A 232 33.03 1.74 20.19
C ALA A 232 33.59 0.31 20.17
N TYR A 233 34.75 0.06 20.78
CA TYR A 233 35.27 -1.29 20.96
C TYR A 233 34.31 -2.15 21.80
N PHE A 234 33.61 -1.59 22.79
CA PHE A 234 32.61 -2.33 23.55
C PHE A 234 31.21 -2.26 22.95
N ALA A 235 30.93 -1.41 21.99
CA ALA A 235 29.59 -1.33 21.40
C ALA A 235 29.21 -2.65 20.71
N PRO A 236 27.92 -3.05 20.74
CA PRO A 236 27.42 -4.10 19.86
C PRO A 236 27.45 -3.63 18.39
N GLU A 237 27.49 -4.58 17.46
CA GLU A 237 27.36 -4.25 16.03
C GLU A 237 25.88 -4.00 15.69
N SER A 238 25.60 -3.31 14.58
CA SER A 238 24.21 -3.20 14.10
C SER A 238 23.68 -4.59 13.71
N PRO A 239 22.55 -5.06 14.27
CA PRO A 239 21.98 -6.36 13.93
C PRO A 239 21.50 -6.41 12.47
N TRP A 240 20.93 -5.31 11.95
CA TRP A 240 20.51 -5.19 10.55
C TRP A 240 21.70 -5.25 9.59
N ASN A 241 22.79 -4.53 9.90
CA ASN A 241 24.01 -4.57 9.10
C ASN A 241 24.65 -5.97 9.09
N ALA A 242 24.71 -6.62 10.26
CA ALA A 242 25.29 -7.95 10.39
C ALA A 242 24.52 -8.99 9.55
N VAL A 243 23.17 -8.95 9.57
CA VAL A 243 22.32 -9.80 8.72
C VAL A 243 22.54 -9.54 7.23
N ARG A 244 22.57 -8.27 6.78
CA ARG A 244 22.86 -7.91 5.37
C ARG A 244 24.23 -8.40 4.88
N ARG A 245 25.17 -8.64 5.79
CA ARG A 245 26.52 -9.17 5.49
C ARG A 245 26.61 -10.69 5.64
N GLY A 246 25.49 -11.37 5.88
CA GLY A 246 25.44 -12.82 6.13
C GLY A 246 26.04 -13.27 7.46
N LYS A 247 26.25 -12.36 8.42
CA LYS A 247 26.85 -12.64 9.73
C LYS A 247 25.78 -12.82 10.81
N PHE A 248 25.02 -13.90 10.74
CA PHE A 248 23.87 -14.14 11.62
C PHE A 248 24.26 -14.29 13.10
N ASP A 249 25.39 -14.93 13.40
CA ASP A 249 25.87 -15.10 14.79
C ASP A 249 26.19 -13.75 15.45
N THR A 250 26.89 -12.87 14.71
CA THR A 250 27.18 -11.50 15.17
C THR A 250 25.91 -10.69 15.38
N ALA A 251 24.89 -10.89 14.55
CA ALA A 251 23.59 -10.25 14.71
C ALA A 251 22.88 -10.73 15.99
N ARG A 252 22.87 -12.05 16.24
CA ARG A 252 22.31 -12.64 17.46
C ARG A 252 23.01 -12.13 18.72
N GLU A 253 24.34 -12.18 18.74
CA GLU A 253 25.14 -11.65 19.86
C GLU A 253 24.86 -10.18 20.12
N SER A 254 24.72 -9.38 19.06
CA SER A 254 24.40 -7.95 19.18
C SER A 254 23.02 -7.73 19.78
N LEU A 255 22.00 -8.48 19.35
CA LEU A 255 20.64 -8.44 19.91
C LEU A 255 20.62 -8.82 21.39
N VAL A 256 21.34 -9.87 21.80
CA VAL A 256 21.48 -10.26 23.23
C VAL A 256 22.06 -9.12 24.04
N ARG A 257 23.09 -8.43 23.54
CA ARG A 257 23.74 -7.32 24.24
C ARG A 257 22.89 -6.05 24.29
N LEU A 258 22.01 -5.86 23.33
CA LEU A 258 21.08 -4.72 23.24
C LEU A 258 19.83 -4.91 24.13
N ARG A 259 19.45 -6.15 24.46
CA ARG A 259 18.28 -6.47 25.30
C ARG A 259 18.62 -6.57 26.79
N GLN A 260 17.59 -6.36 27.62
CA GLN A 260 17.68 -6.62 29.05
C GLN A 260 17.65 -8.12 29.35
N ASP A 261 18.16 -8.47 30.53
CA ASP A 261 18.19 -9.86 30.99
C ASP A 261 16.84 -10.19 31.64
N THR A 262 15.97 -10.80 30.83
CA THR A 262 14.64 -11.30 31.21
C THR A 262 14.55 -12.80 30.92
N THR A 263 13.57 -13.48 31.52
CA THR A 263 13.30 -14.90 31.27
C THR A 263 12.94 -15.19 29.81
N GLU A 264 12.42 -14.20 29.09
CA GLU A 264 12.01 -14.29 27.68
C GLU A 264 13.10 -13.80 26.70
N ARG A 265 14.26 -13.34 27.20
CA ARG A 265 15.31 -12.69 26.40
C ARG A 265 15.72 -13.51 25.17
N GLU A 266 15.99 -14.80 25.35
CA GLU A 266 16.43 -15.66 24.23
C GLU A 266 15.34 -15.77 23.16
N ALA A 267 14.08 -16.00 23.57
CA ALA A 267 12.95 -16.09 22.65
C ALA A 267 12.71 -14.78 21.88
N GLU A 268 12.79 -13.63 22.55
CA GLU A 268 12.67 -12.32 21.91
C GLU A 268 13.84 -12.04 20.93
N VAL A 269 15.06 -12.47 21.27
CA VAL A 269 16.24 -12.33 20.41
C VAL A 269 16.06 -13.16 19.13
N ASP A 270 15.67 -14.42 19.27
CA ASP A 270 15.54 -15.33 18.14
C ASP A 270 14.40 -14.90 17.20
N ALA A 271 13.27 -14.44 17.77
CA ALA A 271 12.19 -13.82 17.01
C ALA A 271 12.67 -12.57 16.24
N SER A 272 13.38 -11.66 16.90
CA SER A 272 13.92 -10.45 16.26
C SER A 272 14.90 -10.78 15.13
N LEU A 273 15.77 -11.77 15.35
CA LEU A 273 16.72 -12.22 14.34
C LEU A 273 16.00 -12.82 13.13
N ALA A 274 14.98 -13.65 13.34
CA ALA A 274 14.17 -14.22 12.28
C ALA A 274 13.47 -13.12 11.45
N TYR A 275 12.88 -12.12 12.12
CA TYR A 275 12.26 -10.98 11.45
C TYR A 275 13.23 -10.15 10.60
N ILE A 276 14.41 -9.83 11.16
CA ILE A 276 15.44 -9.07 10.43
C ILE A 276 15.94 -9.87 9.22
N ARG A 277 16.20 -11.18 9.39
CA ARG A 277 16.63 -12.08 8.29
C ARG A 277 15.60 -12.13 7.18
N HIS A 278 14.34 -12.34 7.56
CA HIS A 278 13.25 -12.46 6.62
C HIS A 278 13.01 -11.16 5.84
N THR A 279 12.95 -10.02 6.54
CA THR A 279 12.77 -8.71 5.91
C THR A 279 13.93 -8.38 4.98
N THR A 280 15.17 -8.71 5.38
CA THR A 280 16.36 -8.50 4.54
C THR A 280 16.36 -9.39 3.29
N ALA A 281 15.81 -10.61 3.37
CA ALA A 281 15.73 -11.53 2.23
C ALA A 281 14.69 -11.06 1.19
N LEU A 282 13.53 -10.55 1.62
CA LEU A 282 12.55 -9.91 0.74
C LEU A 282 13.16 -8.71 0.01
N GLU A 283 13.82 -7.83 0.78
CA GLU A 283 14.53 -6.68 0.22
C GLU A 283 15.58 -7.10 -0.86
N GLU A 284 16.18 -8.28 -0.73
CA GLU A 284 17.18 -8.80 -1.66
C GLU A 284 16.59 -9.33 -2.97
N ALA A 285 15.45 -10.03 -2.91
CA ALA A 285 14.80 -10.55 -4.10
C ALA A 285 14.12 -9.45 -4.94
N GLU A 286 13.68 -8.34 -4.34
CA GLU A 286 13.16 -7.17 -5.07
C GLU A 286 14.24 -6.31 -5.75
N THR A 287 15.44 -6.22 -5.18
CA THR A 287 16.53 -5.37 -5.69
C THR A 287 17.84 -6.14 -5.88
N HIS A 288 17.81 -7.09 -6.81
CA HIS A 288 19.01 -7.77 -7.33
C HIS A 288 20.06 -6.74 -7.76
N GLY A 289 21.13 -6.58 -6.96
CA GLY A 289 22.25 -5.67 -7.25
C GLY A 289 22.05 -4.19 -6.90
N ALA A 290 21.41 -3.86 -5.77
CA ALA A 290 21.23 -2.48 -5.26
C ALA A 290 22.46 -1.56 -5.44
N SER A 291 22.41 -0.73 -6.48
CA SER A 291 23.42 0.28 -6.80
C SER A 291 22.95 1.68 -6.39
N PHE A 292 23.84 2.67 -6.33
CA PHE A 292 23.46 4.07 -6.09
C PHE A 292 22.42 4.60 -7.08
N ILE A 293 22.37 4.04 -8.30
CA ILE A 293 21.41 4.44 -9.33
C ILE A 293 19.97 4.04 -8.93
N GLU A 294 19.79 2.96 -8.15
CA GLU A 294 18.47 2.53 -7.68
C GLU A 294 17.82 3.54 -6.73
N CYS A 295 18.62 4.36 -6.02
CA CYS A 295 18.10 5.48 -5.21
C CYS A 295 17.36 6.53 -6.05
N PHE A 296 17.53 6.54 -7.37
CA PHE A 296 16.96 7.53 -8.30
C PHE A 296 15.88 6.94 -9.22
N LYS A 297 15.36 5.74 -8.93
CA LYS A 297 14.30 5.09 -9.73
C LYS A 297 12.99 4.97 -8.96
N GLY A 298 11.86 5.01 -9.69
CA GLY A 298 10.53 4.71 -9.14
C GLY A 298 10.19 5.50 -7.88
N THR A 299 9.71 4.78 -6.86
CA THR A 299 9.32 5.32 -5.54
C THR A 299 10.54 5.73 -4.71
N ASN A 300 11.71 5.10 -4.95
CA ASN A 300 12.97 5.45 -4.29
C ASN A 300 13.50 6.83 -4.70
N LEU A 301 13.20 7.31 -5.91
CA LEU A 301 13.51 8.70 -6.32
C LEU A 301 12.82 9.70 -5.39
N TRP A 302 11.54 9.49 -5.08
CA TRP A 302 10.79 10.38 -4.20
C TRP A 302 11.35 10.37 -2.77
N ARG A 303 11.74 9.19 -2.25
CA ARG A 303 12.39 9.07 -0.94
C ARG A 303 13.74 9.79 -0.86
N THR A 304 14.54 9.67 -1.92
CA THR A 304 15.84 10.34 -2.03
C THR A 304 15.66 11.86 -2.16
N GLU A 305 14.69 12.31 -2.94
CA GLU A 305 14.32 13.74 -3.05
C GLU A 305 13.91 14.32 -1.69
N ILE A 306 13.07 13.62 -0.92
CA ILE A 306 12.72 14.03 0.46
C ILE A 306 13.96 14.19 1.32
N ASN A 307 14.86 13.20 1.30
CA ASN A 307 16.10 13.28 2.05
C ASN A 307 16.93 14.51 1.66
N CYS A 308 17.11 14.77 0.36
CA CYS A 308 17.86 15.92 -0.14
C CYS A 308 17.21 17.26 0.25
N VAL A 309 15.90 17.42 0.06
CA VAL A 309 15.23 18.71 0.31
C VAL A 309 15.11 19.01 1.80
N VAL A 310 14.80 18.03 2.66
CA VAL A 310 14.70 18.24 4.12
C VAL A 310 16.07 18.58 4.71
N TRP A 311 17.16 18.03 4.17
CA TRP A 311 18.51 18.46 4.51
C TRP A 311 18.80 19.89 4.03
N ALA A 312 18.57 20.19 2.75
CA ALA A 312 18.83 21.51 2.18
C ALA A 312 18.01 22.62 2.87
N ALA A 313 16.75 22.34 3.21
CA ALA A 313 15.82 23.27 3.84
C ALA A 313 16.26 23.71 5.25
N GLN A 314 17.07 22.93 5.97
CA GLN A 314 17.66 23.39 7.23
C GLN A 314 18.60 24.59 7.01
N ILE A 315 19.43 24.54 5.96
CA ILE A 315 20.37 25.62 5.62
C ILE A 315 19.60 26.78 5.00
N LEU A 316 18.80 26.48 3.98
CA LEU A 316 18.02 27.46 3.20
C LEU A 316 16.87 28.11 4.01
N GLY A 317 16.54 27.56 5.18
CA GLY A 317 15.54 28.10 6.11
C GLY A 317 16.02 29.33 6.90
N GLY A 318 17.29 29.71 6.79
CA GLY A 318 17.89 30.86 7.48
C GLY A 318 18.94 30.51 8.53
N ASN A 319 19.24 29.21 8.74
CA ASN A 319 20.28 28.78 9.70
C ASN A 319 21.68 29.28 9.29
N ALA A 320 21.88 29.52 8.00
CA ALA A 320 22.99 30.26 7.41
C ALA A 320 23.40 31.54 8.17
N LEU A 321 22.41 32.37 8.56
CA LEU A 321 22.67 33.61 9.29
C LEU A 321 23.21 33.36 10.70
N VAL A 322 22.80 32.25 11.30
CA VAL A 322 23.25 31.83 12.64
C VAL A 322 24.67 31.28 12.59
N ALA A 323 25.04 30.56 11.52
CA ALA A 323 26.41 30.06 11.33
C ALA A 323 27.45 31.20 11.33
N TYR A 324 27.09 32.36 10.78
CA TYR A 324 27.90 33.59 10.84
C TYR A 324 27.41 34.57 11.92
N GLY A 325 26.77 34.09 12.99
CA GLY A 325 26.02 34.90 13.93
C GLY A 325 26.79 36.08 14.53
N VAL A 326 28.07 35.93 14.87
CA VAL A 326 28.90 37.04 15.40
C VAL A 326 29.08 38.12 14.33
N THR A 327 29.51 37.73 13.12
CA THR A 327 29.73 38.65 11.99
C THR A 327 28.42 39.29 11.53
N PHE A 328 27.32 38.53 11.54
CA PHE A 328 25.98 39.03 11.22
C PHE A 328 25.50 40.07 12.25
N LEU A 329 25.66 39.79 13.55
CA LEU A 329 25.30 40.74 14.61
C LEU A 329 26.17 42.00 14.55
N GLN A 330 27.47 41.88 14.29
CA GLN A 330 28.34 43.03 14.05
C GLN A 330 27.89 43.84 12.83
N ALA A 331 27.57 43.18 11.72
CA ALA A 331 27.02 43.83 10.52
C ALA A 331 25.64 44.48 10.77
N ALA A 332 24.87 43.97 11.73
CA ALA A 332 23.63 44.57 12.20
C ALA A 332 23.85 45.74 13.18
N GLY A 333 25.07 45.96 13.67
CA GLY A 333 25.48 47.10 14.51
C GLY A 333 25.78 46.78 15.98
N PHE A 334 25.91 45.51 16.37
CA PHE A 334 26.29 45.12 17.73
C PHE A 334 27.82 45.22 17.95
N SER A 335 28.25 45.48 19.20
CA SER A 335 29.67 45.40 19.55
C SER A 335 30.18 43.95 19.55
N GLU A 336 31.50 43.76 19.51
CA GLU A 336 32.12 42.43 19.54
C GLU A 336 31.71 41.62 20.79
N ILE A 337 31.78 42.22 21.97
CA ILE A 337 31.40 41.56 23.23
C ILE A 337 29.89 41.22 23.24
N GLN A 338 29.03 42.13 22.77
CA GLN A 338 27.60 41.87 22.67
C GLN A 338 27.30 40.72 21.70
N SER A 339 27.99 40.69 20.57
CA SER A 339 27.85 39.66 19.54
C SER A 339 28.30 38.28 20.05
N LEU A 340 29.42 38.22 20.78
CA LEU A 340 29.90 36.99 21.43
C LEU A 340 28.92 36.49 22.51
N ASN A 341 28.39 37.37 23.36
CA ASN A 341 27.43 37.00 24.39
C ASN A 341 26.11 36.49 23.80
N LEU A 342 25.60 37.14 22.74
CA LEU A 342 24.43 36.67 22.02
C LEU A 342 24.70 35.36 21.28
N ASN A 343 25.90 35.15 20.73
CA ASN A 343 26.27 33.88 20.11
C ASN A 343 26.23 32.71 21.12
N ILE A 344 26.63 32.91 22.38
CA ILE A 344 26.45 31.90 23.42
C ILE A 344 24.97 31.58 23.63
N SER A 345 24.09 32.59 23.59
CA SER A 345 22.63 32.38 23.68
C SER A 345 22.08 31.63 22.46
N LEU A 346 22.54 31.95 21.24
CA LEU A 346 22.22 31.21 20.02
C LEU A 346 22.66 29.74 20.13
N SER A 347 23.87 29.50 20.65
CA SER A 347 24.42 28.17 20.84
C SER A 347 23.64 27.37 21.91
N ALA A 348 23.21 28.02 23.00
CA ALA A 348 22.38 27.38 24.03
C ALA A 348 21.00 26.96 23.51
N CYS A 349 20.45 27.67 22.51
CA CYS A 349 19.19 27.31 21.87
C CYS A 349 19.24 25.92 21.22
N TYR A 350 20.41 25.45 20.77
CA TYR A 350 20.54 24.10 20.21
C TYR A 350 20.22 23.01 21.24
N VAL A 351 20.66 23.18 22.48
CA VAL A 351 20.43 22.21 23.55
C VAL A 351 19.01 22.36 24.11
N ILE A 352 18.59 23.59 24.42
CA ILE A 352 17.27 23.87 24.99
C ILE A 352 16.16 23.51 24.00
N GLY A 353 16.32 23.93 22.74
CA GLY A 353 15.37 23.62 21.67
C GLY A 353 15.24 22.13 21.43
N GLY A 354 16.35 21.39 21.41
CA GLY A 354 16.35 19.94 21.29
C GLY A 354 15.60 19.23 22.42
N ILE A 355 15.78 19.68 23.67
CA ILE A 355 15.04 19.15 24.83
C ILE A 355 13.53 19.43 24.69
N ILE A 356 13.15 20.65 24.26
CA ILE A 356 11.74 20.99 24.01
C ILE A 356 11.18 20.13 22.87
N CYS A 357 11.93 19.91 21.79
CA CYS A 357 11.55 19.04 20.68
C CYS A 357 11.22 17.61 21.14
N TRP A 358 11.99 17.04 22.08
CA TRP A 358 11.68 15.73 22.66
C TRP A 358 10.31 15.68 23.33
N PHE A 359 9.90 16.75 24.03
CA PHE A 359 8.57 16.81 24.62
C PHE A 359 7.46 16.96 23.57
N LEU A 360 7.75 17.42 22.35
CA LEU A 360 6.76 17.57 21.28
C LEU A 360 6.53 16.30 20.46
N PHE A 361 7.52 15.40 20.32
CA PHE A 361 7.40 14.18 19.52
C PHE A 361 6.20 13.26 19.87
N PRO A 362 5.80 13.07 21.15
CA PRO A 362 4.62 12.29 21.48
C PRO A 362 3.33 12.92 20.96
N HIS A 363 3.28 14.24 20.82
CA HIS A 363 2.05 14.99 20.60
C HIS A 363 1.88 15.40 19.13
N ILE A 364 2.95 15.86 18.47
CA ILE A 364 2.91 16.42 17.11
C ILE A 364 3.66 15.50 16.13
N GLY A 365 3.15 15.42 14.90
CA GLY A 365 3.79 14.67 13.81
C GLY A 365 5.07 15.33 13.30
N ARG A 366 5.96 14.55 12.67
CA ARG A 366 7.29 14.97 12.22
C ARG A 366 7.16 16.01 11.11
N ALA A 367 6.42 15.69 10.04
CA ALA A 367 6.22 16.62 8.93
C ALA A 367 5.52 17.90 9.41
N THR A 368 4.49 17.74 10.23
CA THR A 368 3.72 18.86 10.81
C THR A 368 4.62 19.81 11.59
N LEU A 369 5.47 19.28 12.48
CA LEU A 369 6.39 20.07 13.29
C LEU A 369 7.42 20.78 12.39
N TYR A 370 7.99 20.08 11.41
CA TYR A 370 8.97 20.61 10.46
C TYR A 370 8.44 21.78 9.62
N MET A 371 7.27 21.63 8.97
CA MET A 371 6.65 22.70 8.15
C MET A 371 6.17 23.88 9.00
N SER A 372 5.66 23.64 10.21
CA SER A 372 5.28 24.71 11.13
C SER A 372 6.50 25.55 11.53
N GLY A 373 7.64 24.88 11.74
CA GLY A 373 8.94 25.52 11.96
C GLY A 373 9.37 26.39 10.80
N LEU A 374 9.40 25.84 9.58
CA LEU A 374 9.75 26.60 8.37
C LEU A 374 8.85 27.84 8.19
N THR A 375 7.54 27.67 8.39
CA THR A 375 6.56 28.77 8.30
C THR A 375 6.87 29.89 9.30
N PHE A 376 7.20 29.54 10.55
CA PHE A 376 7.57 30.54 11.55
C PHE A 376 8.90 31.23 11.20
N LEU A 377 9.91 30.47 10.76
CA LEU A 377 11.20 30.99 10.32
C LEU A 377 11.07 31.94 9.13
N PHE A 378 10.15 31.67 8.19
CA PHE A 378 9.84 32.57 7.09
C PHE A 378 9.46 33.97 7.61
N PHE A 379 8.53 34.05 8.56
CA PHE A 379 8.14 35.35 9.15
C PHE A 379 9.28 36.00 9.93
N CYS A 380 10.08 35.24 10.69
CA CYS A 380 11.27 35.78 11.35
C CYS A 380 12.26 36.40 10.36
N ASN A 381 12.54 35.70 9.25
CA ASN A 381 13.45 36.16 8.21
C ASN A 381 12.92 37.41 7.49
N ILE A 382 11.61 37.51 7.26
CA ILE A 382 10.97 38.73 6.74
C ILE A 382 11.16 39.90 7.71
N VAL A 383 10.95 39.69 9.02
CA VAL A 383 11.11 40.74 10.04
C VAL A 383 12.57 41.18 10.13
N ILE A 384 13.52 40.25 10.22
CA ILE A 384 14.96 40.55 10.25
C ILE A 384 15.37 41.34 8.99
N GLY A 385 14.96 40.86 7.82
CA GLY A 385 15.27 41.48 6.54
C GLY A 385 14.66 42.88 6.38
N GLY A 386 13.40 43.06 6.81
CA GLY A 386 12.68 44.33 6.77
C GLY A 386 13.25 45.37 7.73
N LEU A 387 13.66 44.95 8.94
CA LEU A 387 14.34 45.83 9.89
C LEU A 387 15.73 46.26 9.41
N GLY A 388 16.35 45.50 8.49
CA GLY A 388 17.63 45.86 7.86
C GLY A 388 17.61 47.12 6.98
N PHE A 389 16.45 47.73 6.74
CA PHE A 389 16.33 49.02 6.03
C PHE A 389 16.45 50.25 6.95
N THR A 390 16.37 50.07 8.26
CA THR A 390 16.53 51.14 9.26
C THR A 390 17.82 50.99 10.06
N LYS A 391 18.35 52.10 10.57
CA LYS A 391 19.55 52.16 11.42
C LYS A 391 19.22 52.51 12.89
N ASP A 392 17.95 52.47 13.28
CA ASP A 392 17.52 52.77 14.65
C ASP A 392 18.04 51.71 15.64
N ALA A 393 18.57 52.14 16.78
CA ALA A 393 19.07 51.27 17.84
C ALA A 393 17.99 50.28 18.34
N LYS A 394 16.71 50.68 18.36
CA LYS A 394 15.60 49.77 18.69
C LYS A 394 15.43 48.65 17.68
N ALA A 395 15.62 48.94 16.39
CA ALA A 395 15.55 47.95 15.33
C ALA A 395 16.72 46.96 15.38
N GLN A 396 17.93 47.43 15.74
CA GLN A 396 19.09 46.57 15.94
C GLN A 396 18.86 45.55 17.07
N ILE A 397 18.36 46.01 18.23
CA ILE A 397 18.01 45.13 19.34
C ILE A 397 16.95 44.11 18.91
N ALA A 398 15.91 44.56 18.19
CA ALA A 398 14.87 43.67 17.68
C ALA A 398 15.42 42.60 16.72
N ILE A 399 16.37 42.94 15.84
CA ILE A 399 17.05 41.95 14.96
C ILE A 399 17.74 40.88 15.80
N GLY A 400 18.50 41.26 16.84
CA GLY A 400 19.18 40.30 17.72
C GLY A 400 18.20 39.39 18.47
N VAL A 401 17.10 39.93 18.99
CA VAL A 401 16.06 39.15 19.69
C VAL A 401 15.36 38.18 18.74
N ILE A 402 14.95 38.64 17.55
CA ILE A 402 14.29 37.78 16.56
C ILE A 402 15.25 36.71 16.04
N LEU A 403 16.55 36.99 15.92
CA LEU A 403 17.56 35.98 15.58
C LEU A 403 17.61 34.86 16.63
N VAL A 404 17.62 35.20 17.92
CA VAL A 404 17.57 34.21 19.02
C VAL A 404 16.27 33.41 18.99
N VAL A 405 15.13 34.08 18.84
CA VAL A 405 13.82 33.42 18.76
C VAL A 405 13.75 32.48 17.54
N SER A 406 14.25 32.92 16.38
CA SER A 406 14.30 32.09 15.17
C SER A 406 15.20 30.87 15.36
N THR A 407 16.35 31.03 16.03
CA THR A 407 17.26 29.92 16.34
C THR A 407 16.61 28.92 17.29
N LEU A 408 15.96 29.41 18.34
CA LEU A 408 15.23 28.55 19.27
C LEU A 408 14.11 27.79 18.55
N VAL A 409 13.29 28.46 17.73
CA VAL A 409 12.23 27.77 17.00
C VAL A 409 12.79 26.78 15.99
N ASN A 410 13.87 27.11 15.28
CA ASN A 410 14.56 26.16 14.40
C ASN A 410 14.97 24.90 15.19
N MET A 411 15.54 25.07 16.37
CA MET A 411 15.99 23.97 17.23
C MET A 411 14.87 23.25 17.96
N VAL A 412 13.68 23.83 18.07
CA VAL A 412 12.47 23.13 18.55
C VAL A 412 11.80 22.32 17.43
N THR A 413 12.05 22.70 16.17
CA THR A 413 11.34 22.17 15.00
C THR A 413 12.31 21.67 13.93
N VAL A 414 12.66 22.48 12.95
CA VAL A 414 13.38 22.10 11.72
C VAL A 414 14.66 21.30 11.98
N GLY A 415 15.54 21.76 12.88
CA GLY A 415 16.84 21.14 13.12
C GLY A 415 16.73 19.69 13.62
N PRO A 416 16.27 19.45 14.86
CA PRO A 416 16.19 18.09 15.38
C PRO A 416 15.16 17.20 14.69
N VAL A 417 14.08 17.75 14.11
CA VAL A 417 13.04 16.98 13.42
C VAL A 417 13.51 16.48 12.05
N CYS A 418 14.50 17.12 11.42
CA CYS A 418 15.09 16.60 10.19
C CYS A 418 15.60 15.17 10.36
N TYR A 419 16.31 14.88 11.45
CA TYR A 419 16.99 13.61 11.69
C TYR A 419 16.07 12.38 11.70
N PRO A 420 14.91 12.38 12.40
CA PRO A 420 13.94 11.30 12.28
C PRO A 420 13.36 11.19 10.87
N ILE A 421 13.02 12.29 10.20
CA ILE A 421 12.45 12.25 8.83
C ILE A 421 13.41 11.55 7.88
N VAL A 422 14.68 11.95 7.87
CA VAL A 422 15.68 11.39 6.95
C VAL A 422 16.06 9.95 7.29
N ALA A 423 15.89 9.54 8.54
CA ALA A 423 16.08 8.16 9.00
C ALA A 423 14.87 7.25 8.68
N GLU A 424 13.64 7.78 8.71
CA GLU A 424 12.39 7.03 8.54
C GLU A 424 11.98 6.89 7.07
N THR A 425 12.32 7.85 6.20
CA THR A 425 11.90 7.90 4.79
C THR A 425 12.52 6.83 3.85
N PRO A 426 13.82 6.48 3.97
CA PRO A 426 14.44 5.54 3.04
C PRO A 426 13.91 4.10 3.14
N SER A 427 13.82 3.41 2.00
CA SER A 427 13.56 1.96 1.94
C SER A 427 14.70 1.17 2.60
N GLY A 428 14.40 -0.01 3.15
CA GLY A 428 15.37 -0.85 3.87
C GLY A 428 16.77 -0.99 3.26
N ARG A 429 16.91 -1.61 2.07
CA ARG A 429 18.22 -1.92 1.45
C ARG A 429 18.99 -0.70 0.93
N LEU A 430 18.29 0.38 0.57
CA LEU A 430 18.91 1.62 0.11
C LEU A 430 19.15 2.65 1.24
N ARG A 431 18.75 2.34 2.48
CA ARG A 431 18.76 3.30 3.61
C ARG A 431 20.08 4.03 3.79
N TYR A 432 21.20 3.31 3.86
CA TYR A 432 22.51 3.93 4.06
C TYR A 432 22.87 4.85 2.89
N LYS A 433 22.62 4.40 1.65
CA LYS A 433 22.91 5.16 0.43
C LYS A 433 22.06 6.42 0.33
N THR A 434 20.75 6.33 0.58
CA THR A 434 19.83 7.48 0.57
C THR A 434 20.18 8.51 1.65
N ILE A 435 20.51 8.08 2.87
CA ILE A 435 20.92 8.99 3.96
C ILE A 435 22.24 9.68 3.60
N VAL A 436 23.20 8.95 3.02
CA VAL A 436 24.45 9.52 2.53
C VAL A 436 24.22 10.54 1.42
N ILE A 437 23.37 10.25 0.43
CA ILE A 437 23.01 11.20 -0.63
C ILE A 437 22.38 12.47 -0.04
N GLY A 438 21.44 12.32 0.89
CA GLY A 438 20.78 13.44 1.56
C GLY A 438 21.79 14.35 2.29
N ARG A 439 22.70 13.75 3.08
CA ARG A 439 23.74 14.48 3.80
C ARG A 439 24.81 15.06 2.87
N PHE A 440 25.09 14.41 1.74
CA PHE A 440 25.95 14.96 0.70
C PHE A 440 25.37 16.26 0.15
N VAL A 441 24.04 16.29 -0.12
CA VAL A 441 23.34 17.51 -0.53
C VAL A 441 23.39 18.59 0.55
N TYR A 442 23.21 18.23 1.84
CA TYR A 442 23.39 19.18 2.95
C TYR A 442 24.75 19.89 2.87
N ASN A 443 25.84 19.12 2.76
CA ASN A 443 27.20 19.67 2.71
C ASN A 443 27.45 20.50 1.44
N VAL A 444 26.93 20.09 0.28
CA VAL A 444 27.02 20.89 -0.96
C VAL A 444 26.26 22.20 -0.82
N THR A 445 25.04 22.18 -0.26
CA THR A 445 24.28 23.39 0.04
C THR A 445 25.04 24.28 1.02
N GLY A 446 25.70 23.70 2.03
CA GLY A 446 26.59 24.41 2.95
C GLY A 446 27.77 25.08 2.26
N ILE A 447 28.45 24.42 1.33
CA ILE A 447 29.56 25.02 0.57
C ILE A 447 29.10 26.26 -0.22
N VAL A 448 27.93 26.17 -0.86
CA VAL A 448 27.33 27.29 -1.59
C VAL A 448 26.98 28.42 -0.62
N GLU A 449 26.37 28.10 0.51
CA GLU A 449 25.96 29.08 1.51
C GLU A 449 27.16 29.77 2.17
N HIS A 450 28.18 29.03 2.60
CA HIS A 450 29.43 29.56 3.14
C HIS A 450 30.18 30.46 2.15
N THR A 451 29.85 30.35 0.86
CA THR A 451 30.39 31.21 -0.19
C THR A 451 29.54 32.49 -0.38
N LEU A 452 28.23 32.40 -0.17
CA LEU A 452 27.29 33.49 -0.38
C LEU A 452 27.10 34.38 0.86
N THR A 453 26.85 33.81 2.04
CA THR A 453 26.49 34.55 3.25
C THR A 453 27.58 35.51 3.73
N PRO A 454 28.87 35.13 3.80
CA PRO A 454 29.92 36.08 4.16
C PRO A 454 29.95 37.29 3.23
N ARG A 455 29.71 37.09 1.93
CA ARG A 455 29.63 38.21 0.97
C ARG A 455 28.38 39.04 1.18
N MET A 456 27.24 38.44 1.49
CA MET A 456 26.00 39.16 1.81
C MET A 456 26.17 40.05 3.04
N ILE A 457 26.79 39.57 4.12
CA ILE A 457 26.86 40.31 5.39
C ILE A 457 28.07 41.25 5.48
N SER A 458 29.16 40.95 4.76
CA SER A 458 30.41 41.71 4.86
C SER A 458 30.28 43.12 4.26
N PRO A 459 30.76 44.17 4.96
CA PRO A 459 30.81 45.54 4.43
C PRO A 459 31.67 45.70 3.17
N ILE A 460 32.68 44.85 2.99
CA ILE A 460 33.56 44.82 1.81
C ILE A 460 33.07 43.85 0.72
N GLY A 461 31.92 43.22 0.94
CA GLY A 461 31.23 42.37 -0.04
C GLY A 461 30.01 43.06 -0.64
N TRP A 462 28.87 42.37 -0.66
CA TRP A 462 27.58 42.91 -1.13
C TRP A 462 26.90 43.83 -0.10
N ASN A 463 27.34 43.79 1.16
CA ASN A 463 26.91 44.70 2.21
C ASN A 463 25.38 44.78 2.39
N TRP A 464 24.70 43.63 2.34
CA TRP A 464 23.28 43.50 2.62
C TRP A 464 22.99 43.53 4.12
N GLY A 465 23.94 43.11 4.96
CA GLY A 465 23.78 43.05 6.42
C GLY A 465 22.52 42.26 6.81
N ALA A 466 21.66 42.84 7.66
CA ALA A 466 20.41 42.22 8.07
C ALA A 466 19.42 41.95 6.90
N LYS A 467 19.52 42.66 5.77
CA LYS A 467 18.66 42.44 4.59
C LYS A 467 18.82 41.06 3.97
N ALA A 468 19.93 40.37 4.26
CA ALA A 468 20.10 38.96 3.90
C ALA A 468 18.96 38.06 4.41
N GLY A 469 18.25 38.46 5.47
CA GLY A 469 17.03 37.81 5.93
C GLY A 469 15.96 37.69 4.83
N LEU A 470 15.81 38.66 3.91
CA LEU A 470 14.84 38.56 2.82
C LEU A 470 15.20 37.48 1.79
N PHE A 471 16.49 37.28 1.53
CA PHE A 471 16.96 36.19 0.66
C PHE A 471 16.58 34.83 1.27
N TYR A 472 16.86 34.65 2.57
CA TYR A 472 16.51 33.43 3.28
C TYR A 472 15.00 33.24 3.49
N ALA A 473 14.21 34.31 3.55
CA ALA A 473 12.76 34.20 3.51
C ALA A 473 12.29 33.63 2.16
N GLY A 474 12.86 34.08 1.05
CA GLY A 474 12.54 33.55 -0.29
C GLY A 474 12.87 32.07 -0.44
N THR A 475 14.10 31.66 -0.06
CA THR A 475 14.51 30.25 -0.14
C THR A 475 13.73 29.36 0.82
N ASN A 476 13.42 29.85 2.02
CA ASN A 476 12.58 29.14 2.99
C ASN A 476 11.17 28.91 2.42
N LEU A 477 10.54 29.93 1.83
CA LEU A 477 9.20 29.79 1.24
C LEU A 477 9.16 28.69 0.18
N VAL A 478 10.15 28.65 -0.73
CA VAL A 478 10.25 27.60 -1.76
C VAL A 478 10.37 26.22 -1.12
N CYS A 479 11.24 26.06 -0.12
CA CYS A 479 11.40 24.79 0.60
C CYS A 479 10.11 24.38 1.32
N ASN A 480 9.43 25.32 1.98
CA ASN A 480 8.19 25.06 2.72
C ASN A 480 7.04 24.70 1.78
N THR A 481 6.92 25.36 0.63
CA THR A 481 5.95 25.01 -0.42
C THR A 481 6.22 23.61 -0.96
N TRP A 482 7.48 23.24 -1.21
CA TRP A 482 7.83 21.89 -1.61
C TRP A 482 7.45 20.86 -0.53
N CYS A 483 7.80 21.13 0.74
CA CYS A 483 7.46 20.26 1.86
C CYS A 483 5.93 20.07 1.98
N TYR A 484 5.14 21.12 1.75
CA TYR A 484 3.69 21.03 1.78
C TYR A 484 3.15 19.96 0.82
N PHE A 485 3.67 19.88 -0.41
CA PHE A 485 3.18 18.91 -1.40
C PHE A 485 3.84 17.52 -1.31
N ARG A 486 5.12 17.45 -0.92
CA ARG A 486 5.95 16.25 -1.10
C ARG A 486 6.44 15.59 0.19
N LEU A 487 6.39 16.24 1.35
CA LEU A 487 6.87 15.68 2.64
C LEU A 487 5.75 14.91 3.36
N PRO A 488 5.85 13.56 3.48
CA PRO A 488 4.83 12.76 4.16
C PRO A 488 4.98 12.77 5.68
N GLU A 489 3.89 12.49 6.37
CA GLU A 489 3.88 12.31 7.83
C GLU A 489 4.28 10.87 8.20
N THR A 490 5.43 10.72 8.88
CA THR A 490 6.02 9.42 9.26
C THR A 490 5.71 8.99 10.69
N LYS A 491 5.08 9.87 11.49
CA LYS A 491 4.74 9.59 12.89
C LYS A 491 3.95 8.29 13.03
N ASP A 492 4.40 7.47 13.97
CA ASP A 492 3.76 6.21 14.41
C ASP A 492 3.67 5.13 13.30
N ARG A 493 4.55 5.21 12.29
CA ARG A 493 4.66 4.23 11.20
C ARG A 493 5.92 3.37 11.32
N THR A 494 5.82 2.08 10.98
CA THR A 494 7.01 1.24 10.82
C THR A 494 7.64 1.41 9.45
N PHE A 495 8.87 0.93 9.29
CA PHE A 495 9.54 0.91 7.99
C PHE A 495 8.73 0.18 6.94
N GLY A 496 8.19 -1.01 7.26
CA GLY A 496 7.36 -1.77 6.32
C GLY A 496 6.05 -1.05 5.95
N GLU A 497 5.42 -0.34 6.90
CA GLU A 497 4.23 0.44 6.57
C GLU A 497 4.55 1.63 5.67
N LEU A 498 5.64 2.35 5.95
CA LEU A 498 6.13 3.40 5.06
C LEU A 498 6.47 2.83 3.69
N ASP A 499 7.05 1.64 3.64
CA ASP A 499 7.41 0.99 2.38
C ASP A 499 6.19 0.72 1.51
N ILE A 500 5.15 0.14 2.10
CA ILE A 500 3.86 -0.08 1.45
C ILE A 500 3.20 1.26 1.02
N LEU A 501 3.26 2.31 1.84
CA LEU A 501 2.68 3.63 1.50
C LEU A 501 3.40 4.31 0.33
N PHE A 502 4.73 4.24 0.30
CA PHE A 502 5.54 4.76 -0.80
C PHE A 502 5.32 3.96 -2.08
N GLU A 503 5.23 2.62 -1.99
CA GLU A 503 5.05 1.75 -3.16
C GLU A 503 3.68 1.89 -3.79
N ASN A 504 2.64 2.05 -2.97
CA ASN A 504 1.28 2.36 -3.42
C ASN A 504 1.10 3.83 -3.86
N LYS A 505 2.20 4.61 -3.91
CA LYS A 505 2.25 6.01 -4.36
C LYS A 505 1.21 6.89 -3.69
N ILE A 506 0.95 6.64 -2.40
CA ILE A 506 -0.01 7.41 -1.61
C ILE A 506 0.46 8.87 -1.57
N PRO A 507 -0.39 9.88 -1.82
CA PRO A 507 0.00 11.27 -1.71
C PRO A 507 0.56 11.60 -0.33
N ALA A 508 1.62 12.40 -0.26
CA ALA A 508 2.34 12.72 0.98
C ALA A 508 1.43 13.15 2.15
N ARG A 509 0.39 13.93 1.84
CA ARG A 509 -0.58 14.45 2.82
C ARG A 509 -1.49 13.37 3.42
N LYS A 510 -1.67 12.26 2.72
CA LYS A 510 -2.56 11.17 3.14
C LYS A 510 -1.89 10.20 4.09
N PHE A 511 -0.55 10.08 4.09
CA PHE A 511 0.20 9.15 4.96
C PHE A 511 -0.25 9.15 6.44
N LYS A 512 -0.57 10.33 7.00
CA LYS A 512 -1.08 10.44 8.38
C LYS A 512 -2.41 9.68 8.61
N TYR A 513 -3.23 9.61 7.58
CA TYR A 513 -4.59 9.11 7.56
C TYR A 513 -4.71 7.80 6.79
N THR A 514 -3.61 7.11 6.49
CA THR A 514 -3.63 5.87 5.70
C THR A 514 -3.30 4.68 6.59
N THR A 515 -4.24 3.84 7.01
CA THR A 515 -3.93 2.59 7.74
C THR A 515 -3.04 1.72 6.87
N VAL A 516 -2.22 0.87 7.44
CA VAL A 516 -1.46 -0.10 6.65
C VAL A 516 -1.60 -1.43 7.36
N ASP A 517 -2.02 -2.45 6.65
CA ASP A 517 -2.07 -3.82 7.14
C ASP A 517 -0.93 -4.59 6.50
N GLN A 518 0.22 -4.59 7.17
CA GLN A 518 1.44 -5.21 6.66
C GLN A 518 1.31 -6.76 6.56
N PHE A 519 0.25 -7.39 7.11
CA PHE A 519 0.22 -8.84 7.35
C PHE A 519 -1.00 -9.58 6.79
N ALA A 520 -1.88 -8.90 6.04
CA ALA A 520 -3.13 -9.51 5.54
C ALA A 520 -2.93 -10.80 4.70
N GLY A 521 -1.78 -10.96 4.02
CA GLY A 521 -1.48 -12.14 3.19
C GLY A 521 -0.80 -13.33 3.89
N ARG A 522 -0.47 -13.24 5.20
CA ARG A 522 0.25 -14.33 5.90
C ARG A 522 -0.64 -15.32 6.62
N ASN A 523 -1.76 -14.88 7.17
CA ASN A 523 -2.67 -15.77 7.90
C ASN A 523 -3.33 -16.81 6.97
N GLU A 524 -3.41 -16.53 5.67
CA GLU A 524 -3.90 -17.48 4.66
C GLU A 524 -2.86 -18.56 4.29
N ILE A 525 -1.55 -18.36 4.54
CA ILE A 525 -0.50 -19.30 4.12
C ILE A 525 -0.03 -20.21 5.28
N VAL A 526 -0.10 -19.75 6.53
CA VAL A 526 0.19 -20.62 7.69
C VAL A 526 -0.83 -21.75 7.80
N GLU A 527 -2.12 -21.45 7.54
CA GLU A 527 -3.18 -22.46 7.51
C GLU A 527 -3.01 -23.47 6.37
N ALA A 528 -2.44 -23.07 5.23
CA ALA A 528 -2.15 -23.99 4.12
C ALA A 528 -0.93 -24.90 4.38
N SER A 529 0.12 -24.38 5.03
CA SER A 529 1.39 -25.12 5.26
C SER A 529 1.32 -26.16 6.40
N GLU A 530 0.48 -25.94 7.42
CA GLU A 530 0.28 -26.92 8.51
C GLU A 530 -0.56 -28.13 8.07
N LEU A 531 -1.32 -28.02 6.97
CA LEU A 531 -2.14 -29.09 6.40
C LEU A 531 -1.33 -30.07 5.51
N GLU A 532 -0.20 -29.67 4.94
CA GLU A 532 0.59 -30.52 4.01
C GLU A 532 1.62 -31.44 4.69
N PHE A 533 2.07 -31.16 5.92
CA PHE A 533 3.14 -31.93 6.58
C PHE A 533 2.67 -33.09 7.49
N LEU A 534 1.35 -33.29 7.67
CA LEU A 534 0.78 -34.25 8.62
C LEU A 534 0.14 -35.51 8.00
N VAL A 535 0.24 -35.69 6.68
CA VAL A 535 -0.53 -36.71 5.95
C VAL A 535 0.01 -38.16 6.05
N PRO A 536 1.31 -38.48 6.26
CA PRO A 536 1.73 -39.90 6.29
C PRO A 536 1.90 -40.57 7.68
N THR A 537 1.93 -39.85 8.81
CA THR A 537 2.44 -40.43 10.08
C THR A 537 1.36 -40.78 11.13
N ILE A 538 0.11 -40.35 10.95
CA ILE A 538 -0.96 -40.54 11.96
C ILE A 538 -1.78 -41.83 11.75
N LEU A 539 -1.50 -42.63 10.72
CA LEU A 539 -2.32 -43.81 10.41
C LEU A 539 -2.04 -45.08 11.25
N SER A 540 -1.11 -45.09 12.20
CA SER A 540 -0.73 -46.33 12.92
C SER A 540 -0.74 -46.30 14.45
N ALA A 541 -1.23 -45.24 15.10
CA ALA A 541 -1.23 -45.18 16.56
C ALA A 541 -2.45 -44.44 17.11
N PHE A 542 -3.61 -45.11 17.22
CA PHE A 542 -4.60 -44.90 18.29
C PHE A 542 -5.66 -46.02 18.26
N LEU A 543 -5.22 -47.25 18.48
CA LEU A 543 -6.03 -48.28 19.14
C LEU A 543 -5.59 -48.31 20.60
N THR A 544 -6.29 -47.61 21.50
CA THR A 544 -6.69 -48.09 22.84
C THR A 544 -7.33 -46.99 23.69
N THR A 545 -8.53 -47.34 24.15
CA THR A 545 -9.27 -46.93 25.37
C THR A 545 -10.04 -45.60 25.44
N PRO A 546 -11.23 -45.64 26.07
CA PRO A 546 -12.36 -44.79 25.70
C PRO A 546 -12.88 -43.95 26.87
N GLN A 547 -12.81 -42.62 26.79
CA GLN A 547 -13.74 -41.73 27.49
C GLN A 547 -13.50 -40.29 27.04
N GLN A 548 -14.59 -39.62 26.65
CA GLN A 548 -14.70 -38.27 26.08
C GLN A 548 -14.68 -38.23 24.54
N LEU A 549 -15.79 -38.67 23.96
CA LEU A 549 -16.17 -38.50 22.56
C LEU A 549 -17.67 -38.16 22.54
N GLU A 550 -17.99 -36.91 22.18
CA GLU A 550 -19.27 -36.36 21.68
C GLU A 550 -19.05 -34.83 21.65
N MET A 551 -19.05 -34.10 20.53
CA MET A 551 -19.83 -34.22 19.30
C MET A 551 -18.98 -33.82 18.08
N ALA A 552 -18.72 -34.75 17.17
CA ALA A 552 -18.51 -34.38 15.76
C ALA A 552 -19.90 -34.12 15.16
N SER A 553 -20.11 -32.99 14.50
CA SER A 553 -21.33 -32.74 13.73
C SER A 553 -21.52 -33.91 12.76
N PRO A 554 -22.66 -34.61 12.76
CA PRO A 554 -22.84 -35.77 11.89
C PRO A 554 -22.69 -35.35 10.41
N LEU A 555 -22.08 -36.22 9.61
CA LEU A 555 -22.17 -36.16 8.14
C LEU A 555 -23.64 -36.02 7.77
N GLY A 556 -23.98 -35.03 6.96
CA GLY A 556 -25.37 -34.67 6.78
C GLY A 556 -25.61 -33.49 5.86
N PHE A 557 -26.88 -33.18 5.67
CA PHE A 557 -27.33 -31.98 4.97
C PHE A 557 -28.50 -31.36 5.74
N LYS A 558 -28.73 -30.08 5.50
CA LYS A 558 -29.86 -29.33 6.03
C LYS A 558 -30.67 -28.78 4.85
N ALA A 559 -31.92 -29.23 4.77
CA ALA A 559 -32.92 -28.66 3.89
C ALA A 559 -33.80 -27.69 4.67
N TYR A 560 -34.33 -26.70 3.98
CA TYR A 560 -35.17 -25.66 4.55
C TYR A 560 -36.55 -25.72 3.88
N ASP A 561 -37.59 -25.63 4.68
CA ASP A 561 -38.95 -25.50 4.16
C ASP A 561 -39.12 -24.13 3.49
N GLY A 562 -39.86 -24.10 2.37
CA GLY A 562 -40.21 -22.85 1.70
C GLY A 562 -41.31 -22.11 2.46
N PRO A 563 -41.18 -20.81 2.73
CA PRO A 563 -42.24 -20.08 3.42
C PRO A 563 -43.47 -19.87 2.53
N SER A 564 -44.65 -19.88 3.15
CA SER A 564 -45.92 -19.58 2.48
C SER A 564 -45.84 -18.25 1.74
N GLY A 565 -46.06 -18.27 0.42
CA GLY A 565 -46.03 -17.09 -0.45
C GLY A 565 -44.88 -17.03 -1.44
N VAL A 566 -43.87 -17.90 -1.31
CA VAL A 566 -42.84 -18.12 -2.35
C VAL A 566 -43.33 -19.24 -3.31
N PRO A 567 -43.43 -18.99 -4.63
CA PRO A 567 -43.89 -19.99 -5.59
C PRO A 567 -42.99 -21.24 -5.64
N ILE A 568 -43.60 -22.41 -5.81
CA ILE A 568 -42.91 -23.70 -5.99
C ILE A 568 -43.03 -24.13 -7.45
N ASN A 569 -41.95 -24.69 -7.99
CA ASN A 569 -41.89 -25.33 -9.29
C ASN A 569 -42.22 -26.82 -9.11
N GLU A 570 -43.37 -27.24 -9.63
CA GLU A 570 -43.85 -28.63 -9.54
C GLU A 570 -43.25 -29.54 -10.64
N GLU A 571 -42.50 -28.98 -11.59
CA GLU A 571 -41.88 -29.73 -12.68
C GLU A 571 -40.65 -30.50 -12.21
N PHE A 572 -39.93 -29.96 -11.22
CA PHE A 572 -38.73 -30.55 -10.64
C PHE A 572 -38.96 -31.03 -9.20
N VAL A 573 -39.02 -32.35 -9.01
CA VAL A 573 -39.07 -32.96 -7.69
C VAL A 573 -37.66 -33.31 -7.24
N VAL A 574 -37.15 -32.62 -6.22
CA VAL A 574 -35.77 -32.76 -5.74
C VAL A 574 -35.74 -33.54 -4.43
N LYS A 575 -34.86 -34.54 -4.36
CA LYS A 575 -34.61 -35.33 -3.17
C LYS A 575 -33.12 -35.44 -2.90
N VAL A 576 -32.76 -35.38 -1.63
CA VAL A 576 -31.37 -35.40 -1.16
C VAL A 576 -31.21 -36.40 -0.03
N ARG A 577 -30.04 -37.04 0.04
CA ARG A 577 -29.60 -37.81 1.19
C ARG A 577 -28.07 -37.77 1.31
N PRO A 578 -27.49 -38.02 2.49
CA PRO A 578 -26.06 -38.29 2.61
C PRO A 578 -25.67 -39.53 1.79
N THR A 579 -24.47 -39.51 1.22
CA THR A 579 -23.94 -40.63 0.43
C THR A 579 -23.68 -41.83 1.32
N SER A 580 -24.10 -43.03 0.88
CA SER A 580 -23.98 -44.27 1.66
C SER A 580 -22.61 -44.95 1.57
N LEU A 581 -21.51 -44.19 1.44
CA LEU A 581 -20.15 -44.75 1.35
C LEU A 581 -19.81 -45.49 2.66
N GLY A 582 -19.94 -46.81 2.65
CA GLY A 582 -19.58 -47.70 3.77
C GLY A 582 -20.69 -48.02 4.79
N SER A 583 -21.91 -47.51 4.64
CA SER A 583 -23.03 -47.86 5.53
C SER A 583 -23.94 -48.94 4.93
N THR A 584 -24.36 -49.90 5.76
CA THR A 584 -25.33 -50.96 5.38
C THR A 584 -26.79 -50.51 5.52
N GLU A 585 -27.03 -49.31 6.05
CA GLU A 585 -28.38 -48.74 6.22
C GLU A 585 -28.76 -47.88 5.01
N LYS A 586 -29.88 -48.19 4.37
CA LYS A 586 -30.48 -47.35 3.32
C LYS A 586 -30.96 -46.04 3.96
N GLN A 587 -30.20 -44.97 3.79
CA GLN A 587 -30.62 -43.65 4.23
C GLN A 587 -31.84 -43.16 3.45
N GLN A 588 -32.77 -42.51 4.17
CA GLN A 588 -34.03 -42.03 3.62
C GLN A 588 -33.81 -40.79 2.74
N TRP A 589 -34.49 -40.77 1.60
CA TRP A 589 -34.55 -39.58 0.74
C TRP A 589 -35.43 -38.50 1.36
N THR A 590 -34.91 -37.28 1.46
CA THR A 590 -35.65 -36.12 1.96
C THR A 590 -35.98 -35.19 0.81
N HIS A 591 -37.21 -34.71 0.77
CA HIS A 591 -37.65 -33.74 -0.24
C HIS A 591 -37.04 -32.36 0.02
N VAL A 592 -36.62 -31.67 -1.03
CA VAL A 592 -36.14 -30.29 -0.99
C VAL A 592 -37.05 -29.43 -1.88
N PRO A 593 -37.58 -28.31 -1.38
CA PRO A 593 -38.39 -27.42 -2.19
C PRO A 593 -37.63 -26.91 -3.42
N ALA A 594 -38.29 -26.95 -4.58
CA ALA A 594 -37.83 -26.27 -5.79
C ALA A 594 -38.65 -24.99 -5.94
N TYR A 595 -38.05 -23.83 -5.71
CA TYR A 595 -38.68 -22.54 -5.91
C TYR A 595 -38.86 -22.26 -7.40
N ALA A 596 -40.02 -21.74 -7.80
CA ALA A 596 -40.24 -21.23 -9.14
C ALA A 596 -39.74 -19.79 -9.22
N ILE A 597 -38.73 -19.57 -10.08
CA ILE A 597 -38.13 -18.26 -10.33
C ILE A 597 -38.25 -17.91 -11.81
N GLU A 598 -38.31 -16.61 -12.10
CA GLU A 598 -38.42 -16.11 -13.47
C GLU A 598 -37.04 -15.67 -13.97
N VAL A 599 -36.75 -16.04 -15.22
CA VAL A 599 -35.64 -15.55 -16.04
C VAL A 599 -36.18 -15.11 -17.39
N ALA A 600 -35.42 -14.34 -18.18
CA ALA A 600 -35.94 -13.89 -19.47
C ALA A 600 -34.86 -13.64 -20.53
N ASN A 601 -35.21 -13.92 -21.80
CA ASN A 601 -34.48 -13.44 -22.96
C ASN A 601 -35.27 -12.41 -23.77
N ALA A 602 -34.59 -11.71 -24.68
CA ALA A 602 -35.21 -10.67 -25.50
C ALA A 602 -36.09 -11.25 -26.63
N ASN A 603 -37.30 -10.69 -26.80
CA ASN A 603 -38.14 -10.91 -27.97
C ASN A 603 -38.07 -9.70 -28.92
N ILE A 604 -37.16 -9.78 -29.89
CA ILE A 604 -36.92 -8.71 -30.87
C ILE A 604 -38.12 -8.44 -31.80
N ALA A 605 -39.01 -9.41 -31.99
CA ALA A 605 -40.17 -9.25 -32.88
C ALA A 605 -41.31 -8.46 -32.22
N ARG A 606 -41.43 -8.55 -30.88
CA ARG A 606 -42.48 -7.88 -30.10
C ARG A 606 -41.98 -6.67 -29.31
N ASN A 607 -40.66 -6.47 -29.24
CA ASN A 607 -40.01 -5.49 -28.37
C ASN A 607 -40.40 -5.69 -26.89
N ASP A 608 -40.29 -6.93 -26.42
CA ASP A 608 -40.68 -7.37 -25.07
C ASP A 608 -39.73 -8.48 -24.59
N PHE A 609 -39.89 -8.98 -23.37
CA PHE A 609 -39.13 -10.09 -22.81
C PHE A 609 -39.94 -11.39 -22.86
N ASN A 610 -39.33 -12.49 -23.31
CA ASN A 610 -39.92 -13.82 -23.11
C ASN A 610 -39.49 -14.30 -21.72
N ARG A 611 -40.44 -14.36 -20.79
CA ARG A 611 -40.21 -14.89 -19.45
C ARG A 611 -40.33 -16.40 -19.46
N HIS A 612 -39.43 -17.04 -18.73
CA HIS A 612 -39.38 -18.48 -18.52
C HIS A 612 -39.28 -18.75 -17.04
N THR A 613 -40.09 -19.70 -16.56
CA THR A 613 -40.02 -20.17 -15.17
C THR A 613 -39.00 -21.31 -15.11
N VAL A 614 -38.00 -21.18 -14.23
CA VAL A 614 -37.01 -22.22 -13.94
C VAL A 614 -37.05 -22.61 -12.46
N ALA A 615 -36.44 -23.73 -12.11
CA ALA A 615 -36.42 -24.22 -10.73
C ALA A 615 -35.12 -23.81 -10.00
N LEU A 616 -35.25 -23.53 -8.70
CA LEU A 616 -34.13 -23.22 -7.80
C LEU A 616 -34.32 -23.95 -6.47
N SER A 617 -33.33 -24.73 -6.05
CA SER A 617 -33.28 -25.34 -4.72
C SER A 617 -32.02 -24.91 -3.99
N SER A 618 -32.07 -24.87 -2.66
CA SER A 618 -30.92 -24.54 -1.80
C SER A 618 -30.83 -25.51 -0.64
N ILE A 619 -29.64 -26.02 -0.37
CA ILE A 619 -29.33 -26.90 0.75
C ILE A 619 -28.00 -26.53 1.38
N ASP A 620 -27.84 -26.84 2.66
CA ASP A 620 -26.52 -26.80 3.29
C ASP A 620 -25.99 -28.22 3.47
N VAL A 621 -24.72 -28.46 3.19
CA VAL A 621 -24.10 -29.78 3.14
C VAL A 621 -22.89 -29.84 4.07
N ASN A 622 -22.67 -31.00 4.66
CA ASN A 622 -21.48 -31.36 5.42
C ASN A 622 -21.07 -32.78 4.99
N GLY A 623 -20.25 -32.84 3.94
CA GLY A 623 -19.82 -34.06 3.26
C GLY A 623 -20.64 -34.43 2.01
N PRO A 624 -20.32 -35.55 1.36
CA PRO A 624 -20.92 -35.94 0.09
C PRO A 624 -22.42 -36.26 0.18
N VAL A 625 -23.21 -35.74 -0.76
CA VAL A 625 -24.66 -35.98 -0.85
C VAL A 625 -25.06 -36.59 -2.19
N ASP A 626 -25.96 -37.57 -2.14
CA ASP A 626 -26.65 -38.07 -3.33
C ASP A 626 -27.84 -37.18 -3.62
N ILE A 627 -27.97 -36.77 -4.88
CA ILE A 627 -29.09 -35.99 -5.39
C ILE A 627 -29.91 -36.87 -6.33
N LYS A 628 -31.23 -36.81 -6.17
CA LYS A 628 -32.21 -37.41 -7.07
C LYS A 628 -33.19 -36.34 -7.52
N VAL A 629 -33.37 -36.23 -8.82
CA VAL A 629 -34.29 -35.28 -9.44
C VAL A 629 -35.23 -36.02 -10.38
N THR A 630 -36.51 -35.72 -10.31
CA THR A 630 -37.50 -36.18 -11.30
C THR A 630 -38.04 -34.95 -12.03
N PHE A 631 -37.96 -34.97 -13.36
CA PHE A 631 -38.60 -33.97 -14.22
C PHE A 631 -39.91 -34.52 -14.77
N THR A 632 -41.03 -33.86 -14.50
CA THR A 632 -42.38 -34.45 -14.70
C THR A 632 -43.05 -34.05 -16.01
N THR A 633 -42.52 -33.05 -16.72
CA THR A 633 -43.19 -32.41 -17.87
C THR A 633 -43.00 -33.17 -19.19
N CYS A 634 -41.82 -33.78 -19.42
CA CYS A 634 -41.56 -34.59 -20.61
C CYS A 634 -40.51 -35.68 -20.33
N PRO A 635 -40.37 -36.70 -21.21
CA PRO A 635 -39.30 -37.68 -21.10
C PRO A 635 -37.92 -37.02 -21.05
N VAL A 636 -37.06 -37.52 -20.17
CA VAL A 636 -35.66 -37.08 -20.04
C VAL A 636 -34.79 -37.98 -20.91
N GLU A 637 -34.35 -37.45 -22.05
CA GLU A 637 -33.39 -38.11 -22.94
C GLU A 637 -31.96 -37.80 -22.52
N LYS A 638 -31.73 -36.59 -22.02
CA LYS A 638 -30.42 -36.10 -21.61
C LYS A 638 -30.55 -35.20 -20.37
N ALA A 639 -29.65 -35.40 -19.43
CA ALA A 639 -29.49 -34.58 -18.25
C ALA A 639 -28.01 -34.20 -18.15
N ILE A 640 -27.69 -32.94 -17.92
CA ILE A 640 -26.29 -32.47 -17.83
C ILE A 640 -26.15 -31.53 -16.65
N ILE A 641 -25.12 -31.74 -15.83
CA ILE A 641 -24.70 -30.77 -14.82
C ILE A 641 -23.77 -29.75 -15.45
N ARG A 642 -24.07 -28.48 -15.20
CA ARG A 642 -23.26 -27.33 -15.60
C ARG A 642 -22.80 -26.54 -14.35
N PRO A 643 -21.57 -25.98 -14.36
CA PRO A 643 -20.61 -26.04 -15.48
C PRO A 643 -20.01 -27.43 -15.67
N VAL A 644 -19.80 -27.82 -16.94
CA VAL A 644 -19.26 -29.13 -17.32
C VAL A 644 -17.83 -29.34 -16.85
N SER A 645 -17.13 -28.24 -16.54
CA SER A 645 -15.78 -28.22 -15.94
C SER A 645 -15.71 -28.95 -14.59
N LEU A 646 -16.84 -29.12 -13.88
CA LEU A 646 -16.91 -29.87 -12.63
C LEU A 646 -16.82 -31.39 -12.81
N GLY A 647 -17.02 -31.91 -14.03
CA GLY A 647 -16.92 -33.35 -14.32
C GLY A 647 -17.98 -34.21 -13.62
N ILE A 648 -19.12 -33.61 -13.23
CA ILE A 648 -20.20 -34.34 -12.54
C ILE A 648 -21.07 -35.05 -13.59
N GLU A 649 -21.03 -36.38 -13.58
CA GLU A 649 -21.85 -37.22 -14.45
C GLU A 649 -23.23 -37.49 -13.84
N THR A 650 -24.26 -37.46 -14.69
CA THR A 650 -25.63 -37.86 -14.30
C THR A 650 -25.98 -39.23 -14.82
N GLN A 651 -26.74 -39.99 -14.04
CA GLN A 651 -27.39 -41.22 -14.48
C GLN A 651 -28.88 -40.97 -14.64
N VAL A 652 -29.44 -41.40 -15.78
CA VAL A 652 -30.88 -41.33 -16.06
C VAL A 652 -31.45 -42.74 -16.12
N GLN A 653 -32.36 -43.09 -15.20
CA GLN A 653 -33.01 -44.39 -15.14
C GLN A 653 -34.50 -44.21 -14.81
N GLU A 654 -35.39 -44.78 -15.63
CA GLU A 654 -36.85 -44.72 -15.43
C GLU A 654 -37.43 -43.30 -15.22
N GLY A 655 -36.79 -42.27 -15.80
CA GLY A 655 -37.18 -40.86 -15.64
C GLY A 655 -36.66 -40.18 -14.37
N GLU A 656 -35.88 -40.89 -13.54
CA GLU A 656 -35.12 -40.31 -12.43
C GLU A 656 -33.69 -39.99 -12.85
N ILE A 657 -33.22 -38.81 -12.45
CA ILE A 657 -31.87 -38.32 -12.67
C ILE A 657 -31.14 -38.38 -11.33
N THR A 658 -29.99 -39.06 -11.28
CA THR A 658 -29.20 -39.17 -10.06
C THR A 658 -27.74 -38.78 -10.30
N PHE A 659 -27.16 -38.09 -9.33
CA PHE A 659 -25.74 -37.72 -9.31
C PHE A 659 -25.31 -37.48 -7.85
N THR A 660 -24.00 -37.43 -7.60
CA THR A 660 -23.44 -37.19 -6.28
C THR A 660 -22.66 -35.88 -6.29
N LEU A 661 -22.87 -35.05 -5.27
CA LEU A 661 -22.03 -33.89 -4.99
C LEU A 661 -21.08 -34.25 -3.85
N HIS A 662 -19.78 -34.24 -4.13
CA HIS A 662 -18.75 -34.56 -3.13
C HIS A 662 -18.39 -33.38 -2.22
N GLU A 663 -18.63 -32.16 -2.70
CA GLU A 663 -18.35 -30.90 -2.03
C GLU A 663 -19.43 -29.87 -2.37
N SER A 664 -19.47 -28.76 -1.63
CA SER A 664 -20.39 -27.65 -1.89
C SER A 664 -20.02 -26.94 -3.20
N ARG A 665 -20.84 -27.13 -4.23
CA ARG A 665 -20.75 -26.44 -5.53
C ARG A 665 -22.13 -26.07 -6.02
N ASP A 666 -22.28 -24.83 -6.48
CA ASP A 666 -23.50 -24.39 -7.16
C ASP A 666 -23.52 -24.93 -8.59
N ILE A 667 -24.65 -25.50 -8.99
CA ILE A 667 -24.78 -26.17 -10.28
C ILE A 667 -26.13 -25.87 -10.95
N MET A 668 -26.16 -26.03 -12.27
CA MET A 668 -27.38 -26.07 -13.07
C MET A 668 -27.53 -27.45 -13.73
N LEU A 669 -28.63 -28.14 -13.43
CA LEU A 669 -29.07 -29.33 -14.14
C LEU A 669 -29.93 -28.91 -15.35
N GLU A 670 -29.41 -29.10 -16.56
CA GLU A 670 -30.10 -28.81 -17.83
C GLU A 670 -30.73 -30.09 -18.40
N ILE A 671 -32.01 -30.02 -18.80
CA ILE A 671 -32.76 -31.15 -19.35
C ILE A 671 -32.87 -31.02 -20.87
N ASN A 672 -32.55 -32.10 -21.60
CA ASN A 672 -32.71 -32.23 -23.05
C ASN A 672 -32.09 -31.08 -23.86
N ASP A 673 -30.94 -30.57 -23.42
CA ASP A 673 -30.22 -29.42 -24.02
C ASP A 673 -31.06 -28.11 -24.09
N ASP A 674 -32.04 -27.97 -23.20
CA ASP A 674 -32.94 -26.82 -23.09
C ASP A 674 -32.69 -26.06 -21.78
N LYS A 675 -32.00 -24.91 -21.87
CA LYS A 675 -31.66 -24.08 -20.70
C LYS A 675 -32.88 -23.51 -19.95
N TRP A 676 -34.06 -23.55 -20.57
CA TRP A 676 -35.32 -23.12 -19.94
C TRP A 676 -35.95 -24.24 -19.11
N LYS A 677 -35.52 -25.49 -19.32
CA LYS A 677 -35.86 -26.64 -18.49
C LYS A 677 -34.69 -26.96 -17.58
N ALA A 678 -34.48 -26.11 -16.58
CA ALA A 678 -33.33 -26.18 -15.71
C ALA A 678 -33.70 -26.11 -14.23
N LEU A 679 -32.97 -26.90 -13.44
CA LEU A 679 -32.93 -26.82 -11.98
C LEU A 679 -31.56 -26.26 -11.56
N HIS A 680 -31.57 -25.17 -10.81
CA HIS A 680 -30.37 -24.65 -10.16
C HIS A 680 -30.35 -25.18 -8.73
N LEU A 681 -29.27 -25.87 -8.36
CA LEU A 681 -29.08 -26.37 -7.01
C LEU A 681 -27.93 -25.59 -6.38
N LEU A 682 -28.30 -24.69 -5.45
CA LEU A 682 -27.36 -23.92 -4.65
C LEU A 682 -26.97 -24.74 -3.44
N THR A 683 -25.68 -24.82 -3.16
CA THR A 683 -25.18 -25.55 -2.00
C THR A 683 -24.27 -24.67 -1.17
N ASN A 684 -24.38 -24.78 0.14
CA ASN A 684 -23.48 -24.12 1.08
C ASN A 684 -22.90 -25.14 2.05
N GLU A 685 -21.71 -24.88 2.57
CA GLU A 685 -21.24 -25.57 3.76
C GLU A 685 -22.08 -25.17 4.98
N ILE A 686 -22.37 -26.12 5.87
CA ILE A 686 -23.10 -25.81 7.11
C ILE A 686 -22.30 -24.80 7.94
N ASP A 687 -22.87 -23.62 8.18
CA ASP A 687 -22.28 -22.59 9.02
C ASP A 687 -22.45 -22.96 10.51
N ALA A 688 -21.38 -23.50 11.11
CA ALA A 688 -21.36 -23.89 12.52
C ALA A 688 -21.47 -22.69 13.48
N ASN A 689 -21.20 -21.47 13.00
CA ASN A 689 -21.22 -20.24 13.78
C ASN A 689 -22.44 -19.36 13.46
N ALA A 690 -23.44 -19.90 12.78
CA ALA A 690 -24.65 -19.17 12.43
C ALA A 690 -25.32 -18.58 13.70
N PRO A 691 -25.55 -17.26 13.76
CA PRO A 691 -26.31 -16.66 14.84
C PRO A 691 -27.75 -17.16 14.82
N THR A 692 -28.43 -17.13 15.97
CA THR A 692 -29.83 -17.54 16.11
C THR A 692 -30.78 -16.40 16.44
N GLN A 693 -30.23 -15.22 16.74
CA GLN A 693 -30.96 -13.99 17.10
C GLN A 693 -30.07 -12.77 16.89
N ASP A 694 -30.67 -11.58 17.01
CA ASP A 694 -29.93 -10.31 16.97
C ASP A 694 -28.90 -10.20 18.10
N THR A 695 -27.82 -9.46 17.83
CA THR A 695 -26.84 -9.00 18.83
C THR A 695 -26.60 -7.51 18.66
N ASP A 696 -25.72 -6.92 19.48
CA ASP A 696 -25.34 -5.53 19.30
C ASP A 696 -24.82 -5.25 17.89
N ASP A 697 -24.05 -6.17 17.29
CA ASP A 697 -23.43 -5.96 15.98
C ASP A 697 -24.09 -6.74 14.83
N ILE A 698 -25.01 -7.67 15.13
CA ILE A 698 -25.66 -8.53 14.15
C ILE A 698 -27.16 -8.26 14.07
N TRP A 699 -27.66 -8.03 12.85
CA TRP A 699 -29.08 -8.09 12.50
C TRP A 699 -29.38 -9.45 11.87
N TYR A 700 -30.09 -10.30 12.60
CA TYR A 700 -30.44 -11.65 12.22
C TYR A 700 -31.83 -11.73 11.60
N PHE A 701 -31.89 -12.39 10.44
CA PHE A 701 -33.13 -12.79 9.80
C PHE A 701 -33.26 -14.32 9.80
N GLY A 702 -34.25 -14.82 10.53
CA GLY A 702 -34.54 -16.26 10.63
C GLY A 702 -35.36 -16.81 9.46
N PRO A 703 -35.57 -18.14 9.41
CA PRO A 703 -36.39 -18.77 8.38
C PRO A 703 -37.80 -18.18 8.32
N GLY A 704 -38.30 -17.93 7.10
CA GLY A 704 -39.57 -17.23 6.87
C GLY A 704 -39.41 -15.91 6.11
N ILE A 705 -40.53 -15.26 5.81
CA ILE A 705 -40.53 -13.95 5.14
C ILE A 705 -40.41 -12.83 6.19
N ASN A 706 -39.41 -11.97 6.01
CA ASN A 706 -39.13 -10.76 6.79
C ASN A 706 -38.98 -10.99 8.30
N GLN A 707 -38.47 -12.16 8.70
CA GLN A 707 -38.34 -12.57 10.11
C GLN A 707 -37.07 -12.01 10.77
N GLY A 708 -37.01 -10.69 10.99
CA GLY A 708 -35.90 -10.05 11.71
C GLY A 708 -36.32 -8.68 12.25
N THR A 709 -35.82 -8.30 13.44
CA THR A 709 -36.28 -7.05 14.08
C THR A 709 -35.89 -5.81 13.28
N ALA A 710 -34.78 -5.89 12.54
CA ALA A 710 -34.31 -4.83 11.65
C ALA A 710 -35.31 -4.49 10.53
N TYR A 711 -36.20 -5.40 10.15
CA TYR A 711 -37.24 -5.14 9.16
C TYR A 711 -38.18 -4.00 9.58
N SER A 712 -38.43 -3.85 10.88
CA SER A 712 -39.26 -2.77 11.43
C SER A 712 -38.65 -1.36 11.26
N LYS A 713 -37.37 -1.28 10.88
CA LYS A 713 -36.65 0.00 10.66
C LYS A 713 -36.92 0.61 9.29
N ILE A 714 -37.60 -0.11 8.39
CA ILE A 714 -37.91 0.33 7.04
C ILE A 714 -39.09 1.31 7.09
N THR A 715 -38.87 2.54 6.62
CA THR A 715 -39.87 3.62 6.68
C THR A 715 -40.55 3.91 5.34
N ASP A 716 -39.90 3.58 4.24
CA ASP A 716 -40.39 3.79 2.86
C ASP A 716 -40.94 2.51 2.20
N GLY A 717 -41.01 1.42 2.99
CA GLY A 717 -41.52 0.12 2.59
C GLY A 717 -40.53 -0.77 1.84
N VAL A 718 -39.34 -0.28 1.44
CA VAL A 718 -38.41 -1.05 0.59
C VAL A 718 -36.93 -0.91 0.95
N ASN A 719 -36.48 0.13 1.65
CA ASN A 719 -35.05 0.34 1.93
C ASN A 719 -34.69 0.08 3.40
N LEU A 720 -33.78 -0.88 3.62
CA LEU A 720 -33.10 -1.07 4.88
C LEU A 720 -31.71 -0.45 4.82
N MET A 721 -31.48 0.60 5.59
CA MET A 721 -30.17 1.26 5.71
C MET A 721 -29.29 0.52 6.73
N VAL A 722 -28.17 -0.04 6.28
CA VAL A 722 -27.24 -0.81 7.11
C VAL A 722 -26.12 0.11 7.61
N PRO A 723 -25.97 0.35 8.92
CA PRO A 723 -24.93 1.25 9.44
C PRO A 723 -23.54 0.60 9.45
N SER A 724 -22.49 1.43 9.59
CA SER A 724 -21.10 1.00 9.76
C SER A 724 -20.95 -0.02 10.91
N GLY A 725 -20.13 -1.05 10.71
CA GLY A 725 -19.84 -2.07 11.71
C GLY A 725 -20.93 -3.15 11.88
N LYS A 726 -22.05 -3.09 11.15
CA LYS A 726 -23.12 -4.08 11.26
C LYS A 726 -22.96 -5.25 10.31
N THR A 727 -23.35 -6.43 10.79
CA THR A 727 -23.54 -7.62 9.97
C THR A 727 -25.03 -7.93 9.84
N VAL A 728 -25.55 -7.98 8.61
CA VAL A 728 -26.87 -8.54 8.32
C VAL A 728 -26.70 -10.03 8.03
N TYR A 729 -27.26 -10.90 8.86
CA TYR A 729 -27.19 -12.35 8.67
C TYR A 729 -28.53 -12.90 8.19
N LEU A 730 -28.57 -13.51 6.99
CA LEU A 730 -29.75 -14.18 6.44
C LEU A 730 -29.62 -15.69 6.63
N ALA A 731 -30.39 -16.28 7.54
CA ALA A 731 -30.37 -17.73 7.77
C ALA A 731 -30.89 -18.50 6.54
N GLY A 732 -30.51 -19.78 6.42
CA GLY A 732 -31.11 -20.66 5.42
C GLY A 732 -32.64 -20.73 5.59
N GLY A 733 -33.37 -20.60 4.49
CA GLY A 733 -34.85 -20.48 4.50
C GLY A 733 -35.38 -19.09 4.86
N ALA A 734 -34.53 -18.10 5.16
CA ALA A 734 -34.94 -16.71 5.34
C ALA A 734 -35.16 -16.02 3.98
N PHE A 735 -36.22 -15.23 3.88
CA PHE A 735 -36.51 -14.39 2.71
C PHE A 735 -36.78 -12.97 3.19
N ILE A 736 -36.07 -11.98 2.66
CA ILE A 736 -36.34 -10.56 2.90
C ILE A 736 -36.86 -9.89 1.63
N THR A 737 -37.81 -8.96 1.77
CA THR A 737 -38.41 -8.24 0.63
C THR A 737 -37.98 -6.79 0.53
N CYS A 738 -36.87 -6.44 1.17
CA CYS A 738 -36.28 -5.10 1.17
C CYS A 738 -34.90 -5.09 0.52
N ARG A 739 -34.51 -3.93 0.00
CA ARG A 739 -33.17 -3.62 -0.47
C ARG A 739 -32.26 -3.32 0.70
N LEU A 740 -31.07 -3.90 0.71
CA LEU A 740 -30.01 -3.59 1.68
C LEU A 740 -29.14 -2.45 1.14
N ASN A 741 -29.03 -1.36 1.88
CA ASN A 741 -28.31 -0.16 1.45
C ASN A 741 -27.11 0.11 2.37
N PHE A 742 -25.91 0.15 1.78
CA PHE A 742 -24.65 0.53 2.41
C PHE A 742 -24.20 1.87 1.83
N VAL A 743 -24.71 2.97 2.38
CA VAL A 743 -24.44 4.33 1.87
C VAL A 743 -23.67 5.12 2.92
N ASP A 744 -22.49 5.64 2.57
CA ASP A 744 -21.59 6.39 3.46
C ASP A 744 -21.16 5.61 4.72
N VAL A 745 -20.97 4.29 4.56
CA VAL A 745 -20.65 3.38 5.66
C VAL A 745 -19.36 2.61 5.43
N HIS A 746 -18.85 2.02 6.51
CA HIS A 746 -17.65 1.20 6.45
C HIS A 746 -17.69 0.00 7.40
N ASN A 747 -16.93 -1.05 7.07
CA ASN A 747 -16.78 -2.27 7.88
C ASN A 747 -18.13 -2.98 8.14
N SER A 748 -18.99 -3.06 7.14
CA SER A 748 -20.29 -3.70 7.27
C SER A 748 -20.39 -4.93 6.38
N THR A 749 -21.26 -5.85 6.75
CA THR A 749 -21.38 -7.16 6.10
C THR A 749 -22.83 -7.50 5.84
N VAL A 750 -23.12 -8.18 4.75
CA VAL A 750 -24.30 -9.03 4.61
C VAL A 750 -23.83 -10.45 4.29
N ARG A 751 -24.28 -11.42 5.07
CA ARG A 751 -23.88 -12.83 4.89
C ARG A 751 -24.98 -13.82 5.20
N GLY A 752 -24.77 -15.08 4.82
CA GLY A 752 -25.65 -16.22 5.14
C GLY A 752 -26.28 -16.84 3.91
N HIS A 753 -27.17 -17.82 4.11
CA HIS A 753 -27.72 -18.69 3.04
C HIS A 753 -29.16 -18.34 2.67
N GLY A 754 -29.65 -17.18 3.12
CA GLY A 754 -31.00 -16.69 2.83
C GLY A 754 -31.10 -15.88 1.53
N PHE A 755 -32.31 -15.39 1.28
CA PHE A 755 -32.72 -14.79 0.01
C PHE A 755 -33.16 -13.33 0.17
N VAL A 756 -32.80 -12.50 -0.80
CA VAL A 756 -33.38 -11.18 -1.06
C VAL A 756 -34.35 -11.33 -2.23
N LEU A 757 -35.65 -11.22 -1.94
CA LEU A 757 -36.73 -11.39 -2.89
C LEU A 757 -37.24 -10.03 -3.37
N GLY A 758 -37.15 -9.78 -4.67
CA GLY A 758 -37.67 -8.57 -5.29
C GLY A 758 -39.19 -8.43 -5.08
N PRO A 759 -39.70 -7.22 -4.78
CA PRO A 759 -41.13 -7.01 -4.56
C PRO A 759 -41.92 -7.20 -5.86
N LYS A 760 -43.19 -7.62 -5.75
CA LYS A 760 -44.09 -7.72 -6.90
C LYS A 760 -44.26 -6.33 -7.55
N GLY A 761 -43.92 -6.22 -8.84
CA GLY A 761 -43.89 -4.95 -9.57
C GLY A 761 -42.50 -4.27 -9.62
N GLY A 762 -41.52 -4.82 -8.91
CA GLY A 762 -40.15 -4.30 -8.81
C GLY A 762 -40.01 -3.12 -7.84
N TYR A 763 -38.77 -2.68 -7.64
CA TYR A 763 -38.47 -1.56 -6.75
C TYR A 763 -38.98 -0.24 -7.36
N VAL A 764 -39.68 0.58 -6.55
CA VAL A 764 -40.29 1.85 -6.98
C VAL A 764 -39.22 2.89 -7.35
N HIS A 765 -38.05 2.83 -6.71
CA HIS A 765 -36.87 3.63 -7.01
C HIS A 765 -35.80 2.74 -7.64
N ARG A 766 -35.80 2.66 -8.98
CA ARG A 766 -34.86 1.84 -9.76
C ARG A 766 -33.45 2.43 -9.85
N GLU A 767 -33.33 3.69 -9.48
CA GLU A 767 -32.08 4.44 -9.52
C GLU A 767 -31.15 3.75 -8.50
N HIS A 768 -30.05 3.20 -9.01
CA HIS A 768 -29.01 2.49 -8.25
C HIS A 768 -29.34 1.07 -7.74
N GLY A 769 -30.10 0.25 -8.47
CA GLY A 769 -30.19 -1.20 -8.20
C GLY A 769 -31.27 -1.66 -7.19
N GLY A 770 -31.36 -2.98 -6.98
CA GLY A 770 -32.55 -3.66 -6.48
C GLY A 770 -32.36 -4.46 -5.19
N ALA A 771 -31.40 -5.38 -5.08
CA ALA A 771 -31.28 -6.23 -3.88
C ALA A 771 -30.26 -5.69 -2.88
N ILE A 772 -29.07 -5.33 -3.35
CA ILE A 772 -28.00 -4.76 -2.54
C ILE A 772 -27.48 -3.50 -3.25
N HIS A 773 -27.44 -2.39 -2.53
CA HIS A 773 -26.94 -1.13 -3.04
C HIS A 773 -25.82 -0.61 -2.14
N MET A 774 -24.73 -0.14 -2.75
CA MET A 774 -23.61 0.49 -2.06
C MET A 774 -23.25 1.82 -2.75
N SER A 775 -22.98 2.85 -1.96
CA SER A 775 -22.52 4.14 -2.47
C SER A 775 -21.57 4.77 -1.46
N ASN A 776 -20.38 5.18 -1.91
CA ASN A 776 -19.34 5.76 -1.05
C ASN A 776 -19.05 4.88 0.19
N ALA A 777 -19.00 3.56 -0.02
CA ALA A 777 -18.87 2.56 1.02
C ALA A 777 -17.49 1.91 1.03
N ASN A 778 -16.96 1.59 2.22
CA ASN A 778 -15.59 1.09 2.36
C ASN A 778 -15.51 -0.19 3.20
N ASN A 779 -14.74 -1.19 2.78
CA ASN A 779 -14.61 -2.46 3.50
C ASN A 779 -15.97 -3.15 3.73
N ILE A 780 -16.65 -3.50 2.63
CA ILE A 780 -17.95 -4.19 2.65
C ILE A 780 -17.79 -5.64 2.22
N LEU A 781 -18.38 -6.57 2.97
CA LEU A 781 -18.44 -7.99 2.62
C LEU A 781 -19.88 -8.40 2.27
N VAL A 782 -20.06 -9.01 1.10
CA VAL A 782 -21.28 -9.70 0.69
C VAL A 782 -20.93 -11.17 0.53
N GLU A 783 -21.52 -12.03 1.36
CA GLU A 783 -21.13 -13.44 1.44
C GLU A 783 -22.32 -14.40 1.35
N LYS A 784 -22.34 -15.26 0.33
CA LYS A 784 -23.26 -16.41 0.17
C LYS A 784 -24.77 -16.11 0.01
N VAL A 785 -25.20 -14.85 0.11
CA VAL A 785 -26.61 -14.48 -0.04
C VAL A 785 -27.09 -14.59 -1.49
N THR A 786 -28.39 -14.85 -1.67
CA THR A 786 -29.00 -15.02 -3.00
C THR A 786 -30.04 -13.93 -3.29
N SER A 787 -30.01 -13.33 -4.47
CA SER A 787 -31.05 -12.42 -4.95
C SER A 787 -31.92 -13.08 -6.02
N ILE A 788 -33.24 -12.92 -5.90
CA ILE A 788 -34.22 -13.41 -6.86
C ILE A 788 -35.17 -12.29 -7.24
N GLY A 789 -35.34 -12.07 -8.54
CA GLY A 789 -36.33 -11.15 -9.07
C GLY A 789 -36.01 -9.67 -8.82
N ALA A 790 -34.73 -9.34 -8.68
CA ALA A 790 -34.30 -7.94 -8.72
C ALA A 790 -34.74 -7.30 -10.05
N ASN A 791 -35.27 -6.09 -9.96
CA ASN A 791 -35.64 -5.26 -11.12
C ASN A 791 -34.68 -4.08 -11.14
N GLY A 792 -33.85 -3.95 -12.19
CA GLY A 792 -32.61 -3.19 -12.13
C GLY A 792 -31.43 -4.05 -11.69
N PHE A 793 -30.29 -3.41 -11.44
CA PHE A 793 -29.04 -4.03 -10.98
C PHE A 793 -29.25 -4.84 -9.70
N SER A 794 -28.89 -6.12 -9.67
CA SER A 794 -29.10 -6.96 -8.49
C SER A 794 -28.22 -6.49 -7.32
N LEU A 795 -26.93 -6.27 -7.58
CA LEU A 795 -25.98 -5.64 -6.69
C LEU A 795 -25.31 -4.48 -7.43
N SER A 796 -25.45 -3.25 -6.93
CA SER A 796 -24.75 -2.09 -7.48
C SER A 796 -23.87 -1.41 -6.44
N ALA A 797 -22.69 -0.96 -6.84
CA ALA A 797 -21.74 -0.28 -5.97
C ALA A 797 -21.05 0.89 -6.69
N GLY A 798 -21.13 2.08 -6.11
CA GLY A 798 -20.54 3.31 -6.66
C GLY A 798 -19.59 4.00 -5.69
N GLU A 799 -18.43 4.45 -6.17
CA GLU A 799 -17.40 5.08 -5.33
C GLU A 799 -16.99 4.22 -4.12
N CYS A 800 -16.97 2.89 -4.29
CA CYS A 800 -16.64 1.96 -3.22
C CYS A 800 -15.15 1.60 -3.20
N ASP A 801 -14.62 1.34 -2.01
CA ASP A 801 -13.24 0.88 -1.83
C ASP A 801 -13.17 -0.34 -0.90
N GLY A 802 -12.55 -1.43 -1.35
CA GLY A 802 -12.43 -2.64 -0.54
C GLY A 802 -13.77 -3.39 -0.40
N VAL A 803 -14.39 -3.79 -1.51
CA VAL A 803 -15.60 -4.63 -1.47
C VAL A 803 -15.25 -6.05 -1.88
N ARG A 804 -15.65 -7.02 -1.05
CA ARG A 804 -15.57 -8.45 -1.39
C ARG A 804 -16.98 -9.01 -1.54
N VAL A 805 -17.26 -9.57 -2.71
CA VAL A 805 -18.48 -10.30 -3.04
C VAL A 805 -18.09 -11.76 -3.23
N ASP A 806 -18.42 -12.61 -2.26
CA ASP A 806 -18.01 -14.01 -2.22
C ASP A 806 -19.24 -14.92 -2.17
N GLY A 807 -19.45 -15.76 -3.19
CA GLY A 807 -20.58 -16.68 -3.21
C GLY A 807 -21.94 -16.03 -3.44
N TYR A 808 -21.99 -14.81 -3.97
CA TYR A 808 -23.25 -14.15 -4.30
C TYR A 808 -23.95 -14.87 -5.47
N ARG A 809 -25.27 -15.06 -5.34
CA ARG A 809 -26.10 -15.62 -6.42
C ARG A 809 -27.18 -14.65 -6.86
N SER A 810 -27.45 -14.56 -8.16
CA SER A 810 -28.44 -13.63 -8.71
C SER A 810 -29.24 -14.23 -9.85
N PHE A 811 -30.56 -13.99 -9.83
CA PHE A 811 -31.51 -14.38 -10.86
C PHE A 811 -32.47 -13.23 -11.19
N SER A 812 -32.54 -12.83 -12.46
CA SER A 812 -33.37 -11.70 -12.91
C SER A 812 -34.11 -11.96 -14.24
N PHE A 813 -35.16 -11.19 -14.51
CA PHE A 813 -36.04 -11.35 -15.69
C PHE A 813 -36.51 -10.03 -16.33
N ALA A 814 -36.05 -8.89 -15.85
CA ALA A 814 -36.55 -7.56 -16.22
C ALA A 814 -35.44 -6.74 -16.91
N ALA A 815 -35.83 -5.68 -17.63
CA ALA A 815 -34.88 -4.75 -18.26
C ALA A 815 -33.87 -4.20 -17.25
N ASN A 816 -32.60 -4.05 -17.67
CA ASN A 816 -31.47 -3.69 -16.81
C ASN A 816 -31.36 -4.65 -15.62
N GLY A 817 -31.65 -5.94 -15.84
CA GLY A 817 -31.64 -6.98 -14.83
C GLY A 817 -30.23 -7.46 -14.51
N ASP A 818 -29.26 -6.57 -14.43
CA ASP A 818 -27.84 -6.88 -14.29
C ASP A 818 -27.57 -7.63 -12.97
N GLY A 819 -26.46 -8.36 -12.92
CA GLY A 819 -26.01 -9.06 -11.73
C GLY A 819 -25.24 -8.14 -10.79
N ILE A 820 -23.94 -8.02 -11.01
CA ILE A 820 -23.03 -7.23 -10.17
C ILE A 820 -22.46 -6.06 -10.97
N ASP A 821 -22.69 -4.85 -10.47
CA ASP A 821 -22.33 -3.61 -11.15
C ASP A 821 -21.45 -2.74 -10.25
N PHE A 822 -20.26 -2.40 -10.74
CA PHE A 822 -19.37 -1.46 -10.07
C PHE A 822 -19.16 -0.19 -10.90
N PHE A 823 -19.15 0.94 -10.21
CA PHE A 823 -18.93 2.27 -10.78
C PHE A 823 -17.86 2.99 -9.96
N CYS A 824 -16.86 3.59 -10.63
CA CYS A 824 -15.85 4.43 -9.97
C CYS A 824 -15.20 3.81 -8.72
N SER A 825 -14.96 2.50 -8.72
CA SER A 825 -14.68 1.74 -7.50
C SER A 825 -13.31 1.07 -7.54
N SER A 826 -12.68 0.94 -6.37
CA SER A 826 -11.32 0.41 -6.23
C SER A 826 -11.24 -0.78 -5.26
N ASN A 827 -10.25 -1.65 -5.46
CA ASN A 827 -9.97 -2.78 -4.57
C ASN A 827 -11.19 -3.70 -4.40
N ILE A 828 -11.67 -4.24 -5.52
CA ILE A 828 -12.88 -5.06 -5.57
C ILE A 828 -12.51 -6.51 -5.82
N VAL A 829 -13.12 -7.43 -5.07
CA VAL A 829 -13.00 -8.88 -5.29
C VAL A 829 -14.40 -9.44 -5.49
N ILE A 830 -14.66 -10.06 -6.64
CA ILE A 830 -15.86 -10.82 -6.94
C ILE A 830 -15.43 -12.27 -7.12
N GLU A 831 -15.90 -13.17 -6.28
CA GLU A 831 -15.49 -14.57 -6.34
C GLU A 831 -16.58 -15.58 -5.99
N ASN A 832 -16.45 -16.78 -6.54
CA ASN A 832 -17.33 -17.93 -6.24
C ASN A 832 -18.82 -17.66 -6.56
N CYS A 833 -19.13 -16.70 -7.45
CA CYS A 833 -20.51 -16.29 -7.75
C CYS A 833 -21.20 -17.19 -8.79
N PHE A 834 -22.54 -17.31 -8.68
CA PHE A 834 -23.38 -17.96 -9.68
C PHE A 834 -24.48 -16.99 -10.15
N LEU A 835 -24.37 -16.50 -11.38
CA LEU A 835 -25.17 -15.37 -11.89
C LEU A 835 -25.92 -15.75 -13.17
N ARG A 836 -27.26 -15.69 -13.14
CA ARG A 836 -28.13 -15.90 -14.30
C ARG A 836 -29.04 -14.71 -14.48
N ASN A 837 -28.64 -13.79 -15.35
CA ASN A 837 -29.22 -12.46 -15.41
C ASN A 837 -29.78 -12.15 -16.80
N SER A 838 -30.86 -11.36 -16.81
CA SER A 838 -31.52 -10.85 -18.01
C SER A 838 -30.85 -9.60 -18.60
N ASP A 839 -29.63 -9.31 -18.19
CA ASP A 839 -28.74 -8.28 -18.73
C ASP A 839 -27.29 -8.69 -18.38
N ASP A 840 -26.36 -7.75 -18.22
CA ASP A 840 -24.98 -8.03 -17.83
C ASP A 840 -24.88 -8.85 -16.54
N THR A 841 -24.16 -9.98 -16.52
CA THR A 841 -23.95 -10.70 -15.25
C THR A 841 -22.96 -9.97 -14.36
N ILE A 842 -21.87 -9.43 -14.92
CA ILE A 842 -20.92 -8.55 -14.21
C ILE A 842 -20.58 -7.37 -15.12
N ALA A 843 -20.74 -6.15 -14.59
CA ALA A 843 -20.42 -4.93 -15.32
C ALA A 843 -19.49 -4.00 -14.51
N LEU A 844 -18.45 -3.51 -15.18
CA LEU A 844 -17.51 -2.52 -14.65
C LEU A 844 -17.63 -1.22 -15.44
N TYR A 845 -18.33 -0.26 -14.87
CA TYR A 845 -18.58 1.04 -15.44
C TYR A 845 -17.61 2.08 -14.88
N SER A 846 -17.19 3.05 -15.70
CA SER A 846 -16.25 4.09 -15.23
C SER A 846 -16.96 5.28 -14.61
N HIS A 847 -18.13 5.70 -15.12
CA HIS A 847 -18.92 6.81 -14.56
C HIS A 847 -20.41 6.59 -14.78
N ARG A 848 -21.23 6.93 -13.80
CA ARG A 848 -22.69 7.03 -13.94
C ARG A 848 -23.22 7.94 -12.83
N TRP A 849 -24.19 8.77 -13.17
CA TRP A 849 -24.87 9.66 -12.22
C TRP A 849 -23.91 10.61 -11.50
N ASP A 850 -23.92 10.60 -10.18
CA ASP A 850 -23.09 11.42 -9.30
C ASP A 850 -21.88 10.68 -8.74
N TRP A 851 -21.52 9.52 -9.31
CA TRP A 851 -20.30 8.80 -8.97
C TRP A 851 -19.14 9.19 -9.87
N TYR A 852 -17.98 9.44 -9.29
CA TYR A 852 -16.79 9.90 -9.98
C TYR A 852 -15.55 9.14 -9.53
N GLY A 853 -14.64 8.92 -10.48
CA GLY A 853 -13.30 8.43 -10.18
C GLY A 853 -12.91 7.22 -11.01
N ASP A 854 -11.61 6.98 -11.03
CA ASP A 854 -11.03 5.83 -11.69
C ASP A 854 -11.44 4.52 -11.00
N SER A 855 -11.60 3.46 -11.79
CA SER A 855 -11.81 2.11 -11.28
C SER A 855 -10.50 1.32 -11.36
N LYS A 856 -10.06 0.69 -10.26
CA LYS A 856 -8.79 -0.05 -10.27
C LYS A 856 -8.70 -1.18 -9.27
N ASN A 857 -7.82 -2.14 -9.55
CA ASN A 857 -7.58 -3.30 -8.69
C ASN A 857 -8.86 -4.12 -8.51
N ILE A 858 -9.41 -4.64 -9.61
CA ILE A 858 -10.64 -5.42 -9.59
C ILE A 858 -10.28 -6.86 -9.97
N THR A 859 -10.61 -7.80 -9.08
CA THR A 859 -10.42 -9.24 -9.31
C THR A 859 -11.76 -9.92 -9.43
N ILE A 860 -11.96 -10.69 -10.50
CA ILE A 860 -13.14 -11.53 -10.72
C ILE A 860 -12.64 -12.97 -10.86
N ARG A 861 -13.08 -13.90 -10.01
CA ARG A 861 -12.61 -15.29 -10.12
C ARG A 861 -13.59 -16.37 -9.68
N ASN A 862 -13.46 -17.56 -10.25
CA ASN A 862 -14.25 -18.73 -9.85
C ASN A 862 -15.79 -18.52 -10.02
N CYS A 863 -16.21 -17.78 -11.04
CA CYS A 863 -17.63 -17.46 -11.25
C CYS A 863 -18.25 -18.29 -12.37
N VAL A 864 -19.54 -18.61 -12.21
CA VAL A 864 -20.40 -19.22 -13.22
C VAL A 864 -21.41 -18.19 -13.70
N LEU A 865 -21.38 -17.89 -14.99
CA LEU A 865 -22.12 -16.78 -15.60
C LEU A 865 -23.07 -17.29 -16.70
N LEU A 866 -24.29 -16.79 -16.68
CA LEU A 866 -25.33 -17.13 -17.64
C LEU A 866 -26.14 -15.90 -18.06
N PRO A 867 -25.60 -15.05 -18.95
CA PRO A 867 -26.32 -13.90 -19.47
C PRO A 867 -27.39 -14.31 -20.49
N GLU A 868 -28.62 -13.84 -20.30
CA GLU A 868 -29.75 -14.18 -21.18
C GLU A 868 -30.02 -13.14 -22.27
N ILE A 869 -29.43 -11.93 -22.17
CA ILE A 869 -29.68 -10.82 -23.10
C ILE A 869 -28.41 -10.08 -23.50
N ALA A 870 -27.52 -9.78 -22.55
CA ALA A 870 -26.32 -8.97 -22.77
C ALA A 870 -25.04 -9.78 -22.48
N HIS A 871 -24.08 -9.21 -21.74
CA HIS A 871 -22.73 -9.74 -21.63
C HIS A 871 -22.55 -10.61 -20.39
N ALA A 872 -21.62 -11.56 -20.45
CA ALA A 872 -21.19 -12.22 -19.21
C ALA A 872 -20.34 -11.24 -18.38
N ILE A 873 -19.39 -10.58 -19.04
CA ILE A 873 -18.58 -9.53 -18.45
C ILE A 873 -18.55 -8.33 -19.39
N ASN A 874 -18.98 -7.17 -18.90
CA ASN A 874 -18.92 -5.90 -19.60
C ASN A 874 -17.99 -4.93 -18.87
N MET A 875 -17.18 -4.19 -19.62
CA MET A 875 -16.29 -3.14 -19.10
C MET A 875 -16.45 -1.89 -19.96
N GLY A 876 -16.96 -0.79 -19.42
CA GLY A 876 -17.08 0.49 -20.14
C GLY A 876 -18.52 0.86 -20.51
N THR A 877 -18.75 1.43 -21.69
CA THR A 877 -19.99 2.10 -22.10
C THR A 877 -20.23 3.48 -21.48
N HIS A 878 -20.13 3.65 -20.15
CA HIS A 878 -20.42 4.93 -19.50
C HIS A 878 -19.17 5.62 -18.94
N GLY A 879 -19.01 6.91 -19.23
CA GLY A 879 -17.88 7.74 -18.82
C GLY A 879 -18.26 9.21 -18.65
N ASN A 880 -17.28 10.03 -18.27
CA ASN A 880 -17.44 11.47 -18.15
C ASN A 880 -16.43 12.22 -19.03
N PRO A 881 -16.81 12.69 -20.24
CA PRO A 881 -15.85 13.38 -21.12
C PRO A 881 -15.28 14.67 -20.53
N ALA A 882 -16.01 15.33 -19.62
CA ALA A 882 -15.52 16.54 -18.96
C ALA A 882 -14.43 16.22 -17.92
N ARG A 883 -14.43 15.00 -17.37
CA ARG A 883 -13.45 14.52 -16.40
C ARG A 883 -13.18 13.03 -16.64
N PRO A 884 -12.48 12.68 -17.74
CA PRO A 884 -12.39 11.32 -18.21
C PRO A 884 -11.74 10.39 -17.20
N GLU A 885 -12.37 9.24 -16.98
CA GLU A 885 -11.88 8.22 -16.06
C GLU A 885 -10.97 7.20 -16.75
N THR A 886 -10.26 6.44 -15.92
CA THR A 886 -9.42 5.32 -16.33
C THR A 886 -9.80 4.08 -15.53
N THR A 887 -9.98 2.95 -16.21
CA THR A 887 -10.19 1.64 -15.59
C THR A 887 -8.94 0.78 -15.79
N SER A 888 -8.34 0.29 -14.70
CA SER A 888 -7.06 -0.43 -14.81
C SER A 888 -6.79 -1.52 -13.77
N ASN A 889 -5.81 -2.39 -14.03
CA ASN A 889 -5.45 -3.53 -13.17
C ASN A 889 -6.67 -4.42 -12.87
N ILE A 890 -7.25 -4.97 -13.94
CA ILE A 890 -8.37 -5.91 -13.87
C ILE A 890 -7.84 -7.32 -14.07
N ARG A 891 -8.16 -8.23 -13.14
CA ARG A 891 -7.77 -9.64 -13.18
C ARG A 891 -9.02 -10.50 -13.18
N ILE A 892 -9.23 -11.23 -14.27
CA ILE A 892 -10.37 -12.14 -14.43
C ILE A 892 -9.81 -13.54 -14.59
N SER A 893 -10.23 -14.49 -13.76
CA SER A 893 -9.68 -15.85 -13.81
C SER A 893 -10.70 -16.94 -13.50
N ASN A 894 -10.59 -18.09 -14.15
CA ASN A 894 -11.41 -19.27 -13.84
C ASN A 894 -12.93 -19.00 -13.92
N ILE A 895 -13.41 -18.66 -15.12
CA ILE A 895 -14.82 -18.32 -15.36
C ILE A 895 -15.46 -19.36 -16.27
N ASP A 896 -16.66 -19.82 -15.90
CA ASP A 896 -17.53 -20.64 -16.75
C ASP A 896 -18.69 -19.79 -17.27
N ILE A 897 -18.81 -19.66 -18.59
CA ILE A 897 -19.93 -18.99 -19.25
C ILE A 897 -20.80 -20.07 -19.90
N LEU A 898 -21.97 -20.38 -19.32
CA LEU A 898 -22.72 -21.58 -19.74
C LEU A 898 -23.50 -21.38 -21.04
N ASP A 899 -23.94 -20.16 -21.33
CA ASP A 899 -24.58 -19.75 -22.57
C ASP A 899 -24.51 -18.22 -22.72
N HIS A 900 -24.41 -17.73 -23.95
CA HIS A 900 -24.51 -16.31 -24.29
C HIS A 900 -25.51 -16.12 -25.44
N GLU A 901 -26.48 -15.24 -25.22
CA GLU A 901 -27.57 -14.95 -26.16
C GLU A 901 -27.82 -13.44 -26.28
N GLU A 902 -26.97 -12.75 -27.05
CA GLU A 902 -27.08 -11.31 -27.26
C GLU A 902 -27.45 -10.97 -28.70
N ASN A 903 -28.41 -10.06 -28.86
CA ASN A 903 -28.93 -9.64 -30.17
C ASN A 903 -28.33 -8.30 -30.66
N GLN A 904 -27.67 -7.54 -29.78
CA GLN A 904 -27.19 -6.20 -30.07
C GLN A 904 -25.79 -6.23 -30.70
N LEU A 905 -25.70 -6.35 -32.03
CA LEU A 905 -24.43 -6.50 -32.77
C LEU A 905 -23.28 -5.57 -32.34
N TRP A 906 -23.59 -4.33 -31.95
CA TRP A 906 -22.60 -3.32 -31.56
C TRP A 906 -22.01 -3.50 -30.14
N TYR A 907 -22.56 -4.44 -29.37
CA TYR A 907 -22.20 -4.72 -27.97
C TYR A 907 -21.91 -6.21 -27.76
N GLN A 908 -22.59 -7.09 -28.52
CA GLN A 908 -22.43 -8.55 -28.55
C GLN A 908 -21.02 -9.01 -28.22
N GLY A 909 -20.85 -9.60 -27.04
CA GLY A 909 -19.62 -10.22 -26.60
C GLY A 909 -19.79 -10.93 -25.27
N CYS A 910 -19.35 -12.20 -25.17
CA CYS A 910 -19.28 -12.86 -23.87
C CYS A 910 -18.44 -12.02 -22.89
N ILE A 911 -17.30 -11.52 -23.38
CA ILE A 911 -16.46 -10.55 -22.70
C ILE A 911 -16.36 -9.30 -23.57
N ALA A 912 -16.86 -8.17 -23.07
CA ALA A 912 -16.86 -6.88 -23.75
C ALA A 912 -16.00 -5.84 -23.02
N ILE A 913 -15.20 -5.09 -23.77
CA ILE A 913 -14.47 -3.90 -23.33
C ILE A 913 -14.84 -2.77 -24.30
N ASN A 914 -15.72 -1.89 -23.86
CA ASN A 914 -16.34 -0.85 -24.66
C ASN A 914 -15.89 0.53 -24.17
N ALA A 915 -14.70 0.97 -24.56
CA ALA A 915 -14.17 2.28 -24.17
C ALA A 915 -14.95 3.40 -24.88
N ALA A 916 -15.70 4.18 -24.10
CA ALA A 916 -16.49 5.32 -24.55
C ALA A 916 -16.31 6.52 -23.62
N ASP A 917 -16.85 7.68 -23.99
CA ASP A 917 -16.90 8.90 -23.17
C ASP A 917 -15.53 9.35 -22.63
N GLU A 918 -14.52 9.30 -23.51
CA GLU A 918 -13.13 9.60 -23.18
C GLU A 918 -12.53 8.69 -22.08
N ASN A 919 -13.15 7.57 -21.73
CA ASN A 919 -12.56 6.59 -20.82
C ASN A 919 -11.36 5.88 -21.44
N LEU A 920 -10.42 5.46 -20.60
CA LEU A 920 -9.28 4.63 -20.96
C LEU A 920 -9.33 3.30 -20.20
N PHE A 921 -9.19 2.18 -20.90
CA PHE A 921 -9.07 0.85 -20.30
C PHE A 921 -7.67 0.31 -20.53
N HIS A 922 -6.96 -0.09 -19.47
CA HIS A 922 -5.64 -0.71 -19.63
C HIS A 922 -5.23 -1.66 -18.52
N ASP A 923 -4.24 -2.53 -18.76
CA ASP A 923 -3.76 -3.55 -17.81
C ASP A 923 -4.89 -4.51 -17.37
N ILE A 924 -5.38 -5.28 -18.35
CA ILE A 924 -6.47 -6.24 -18.17
C ILE A 924 -5.93 -7.64 -18.48
N HIS A 925 -6.00 -8.55 -17.51
CA HIS A 925 -5.58 -9.94 -17.69
C HIS A 925 -6.75 -10.86 -17.42
N ILE A 926 -7.11 -11.66 -18.43
CA ILE A 926 -8.26 -12.56 -18.44
C ILE A 926 -7.74 -13.96 -18.72
N GLU A 927 -7.93 -14.89 -17.79
CA GLU A 927 -7.42 -16.23 -17.93
C GLU A 927 -8.37 -17.36 -17.53
N ASN A 928 -8.19 -18.53 -18.14
CA ASN A 928 -8.95 -19.74 -17.82
C ASN A 928 -10.48 -19.53 -17.93
N VAL A 929 -10.94 -19.00 -19.06
CA VAL A 929 -12.38 -18.81 -19.33
C VAL A 929 -12.89 -19.91 -20.25
N ARG A 930 -14.01 -20.53 -19.89
CA ARG A 930 -14.63 -21.63 -20.62
C ARG A 930 -16.04 -21.21 -21.04
N VAL A 931 -16.25 -21.03 -22.34
CA VAL A 931 -17.54 -20.70 -22.92
C VAL A 931 -18.16 -21.98 -23.47
N GLU A 932 -19.17 -22.49 -22.78
CA GLU A 932 -19.80 -23.77 -23.12
C GLU A 932 -20.75 -23.68 -24.32
N ARG A 933 -21.34 -22.51 -24.53
CA ARG A 933 -22.30 -22.29 -25.62
C ARG A 933 -22.41 -20.80 -25.94
N ILE A 934 -22.50 -20.49 -27.22
CA ILE A 934 -23.06 -19.23 -27.71
C ILE A 934 -24.30 -19.57 -28.52
N THR A 935 -25.48 -19.37 -27.94
CA THR A 935 -26.75 -19.44 -28.68
C THR A 935 -26.79 -18.37 -29.76
N LYS A 936 -26.38 -17.15 -29.44
CA LYS A 936 -26.23 -16.05 -30.41
C LYS A 936 -25.34 -14.96 -29.83
N GLY A 937 -24.35 -14.50 -30.57
CA GLY A 937 -23.50 -13.40 -30.11
C GLY A 937 -22.06 -13.55 -30.57
N GLN A 938 -21.12 -12.94 -29.85
CA GLN A 938 -19.69 -12.99 -30.16
C GLN A 938 -18.91 -13.50 -28.95
N LEU A 939 -17.73 -14.06 -29.18
CA LEU A 939 -16.85 -14.46 -28.08
C LEU A 939 -16.23 -13.25 -27.36
N PHE A 940 -15.80 -12.25 -28.12
CA PHE A 940 -15.17 -11.03 -27.59
C PHE A 940 -15.67 -9.79 -28.33
N ASN A 941 -15.77 -8.66 -27.61
CA ASN A 941 -16.04 -7.36 -28.21
C ASN A 941 -15.14 -6.30 -27.56
N LEU A 942 -14.08 -5.87 -28.25
CA LEU A 942 -13.19 -4.81 -27.79
C LEU A 942 -13.37 -3.62 -28.73
N ARG A 943 -13.94 -2.53 -28.21
CA ARG A 943 -14.30 -1.40 -29.04
C ARG A 943 -13.99 -0.08 -28.37
N VAL A 944 -13.28 0.78 -29.07
CA VAL A 944 -13.31 2.21 -28.78
C VAL A 944 -14.48 2.79 -29.56
N MET A 945 -15.55 3.17 -28.85
CA MET A 945 -16.84 3.47 -29.47
C MET A 945 -17.39 4.83 -29.06
N GLU A 946 -18.12 5.42 -29.99
CA GLU A 946 -19.10 6.48 -29.75
C GLU A 946 -20.44 5.97 -30.29
N ASN A 947 -21.47 6.03 -29.47
CA ASN A 947 -22.83 5.66 -29.81
C ASN A 947 -23.82 6.70 -29.25
N THR A 948 -24.76 7.13 -30.08
CA THR A 948 -25.71 8.20 -29.76
C THR A 948 -26.75 7.84 -28.69
N MET A 949 -26.89 6.57 -28.33
CA MET A 949 -27.85 6.09 -27.33
C MET A 949 -27.32 6.21 -25.90
N TRP A 950 -26.03 5.93 -25.67
CA TRP A 950 -25.47 5.81 -24.31
C TRP A 950 -24.28 6.71 -24.01
N THR A 951 -23.71 7.33 -25.03
CA THR A 951 -22.42 8.02 -24.94
C THR A 951 -22.49 9.36 -25.64
N THR A 952 -21.57 10.25 -25.29
CA THR A 952 -21.45 11.62 -25.80
C THR A 952 -20.10 11.88 -26.48
N ALA A 953 -19.11 11.00 -26.31
CA ALA A 953 -17.82 11.04 -26.98
C ALA A 953 -17.24 9.62 -27.17
N PRO A 954 -16.28 9.40 -28.08
CA PRO A 954 -15.52 8.15 -28.15
C PRO A 954 -14.56 7.99 -26.96
N GLY A 955 -14.19 6.76 -26.62
CA GLY A 955 -13.17 6.49 -25.61
C GLY A 955 -11.76 6.93 -26.04
N ARG A 956 -10.84 7.03 -25.07
CA ARG A 956 -9.42 7.35 -25.33
C ARG A 956 -8.63 6.16 -25.88
N GLY A 957 -9.02 4.93 -25.55
CA GLY A 957 -8.36 3.72 -26.05
C GLY A 957 -8.55 2.50 -25.16
N ILE A 958 -8.08 1.35 -25.66
CA ILE A 958 -7.96 0.09 -24.92
C ILE A 958 -6.51 -0.39 -25.07
N ARG A 959 -5.82 -0.71 -23.98
CA ARG A 959 -4.39 -1.06 -24.02
C ARG A 959 -4.07 -2.26 -23.14
N ASP A 960 -3.06 -3.04 -23.54
CA ASP A 960 -2.44 -4.07 -22.70
C ASP A 960 -3.47 -5.07 -22.14
N VAL A 961 -4.15 -5.77 -23.05
CA VAL A 961 -5.17 -6.77 -22.73
C VAL A 961 -4.63 -8.16 -23.06
N VAL A 962 -4.61 -9.04 -22.08
CA VAL A 962 -4.15 -10.43 -22.24
C VAL A 962 -5.30 -11.38 -21.99
N PHE A 963 -5.54 -12.24 -22.97
CA PHE A 963 -6.44 -13.38 -22.90
C PHE A 963 -5.61 -14.66 -22.87
N LYS A 964 -5.67 -15.43 -21.78
CA LYS A 964 -4.87 -16.65 -21.61
C LYS A 964 -5.75 -17.86 -21.33
N ASN A 965 -5.59 -18.93 -22.09
CA ASN A 965 -6.36 -20.17 -21.94
C ASN A 965 -7.88 -19.93 -21.97
N ILE A 966 -8.36 -19.29 -23.04
CA ILE A 966 -9.79 -19.09 -23.28
C ILE A 966 -10.30 -20.18 -24.23
N SER A 967 -11.47 -20.75 -23.96
CA SER A 967 -12.06 -21.80 -24.80
C SER A 967 -13.52 -21.53 -25.17
N LEU A 968 -13.90 -21.91 -26.38
CA LEU A 968 -15.28 -21.90 -26.87
C LEU A 968 -15.62 -23.27 -27.49
N ASP A 969 -16.70 -23.88 -27.00
CA ASP A 969 -17.29 -25.08 -27.61
C ASP A 969 -18.16 -24.70 -28.82
N MET A 970 -17.68 -25.08 -30.00
CA MET A 970 -18.37 -24.83 -31.27
C MET A 970 -19.47 -25.84 -31.59
N GLU A 971 -19.43 -27.05 -31.02
CA GLU A 971 -20.43 -28.10 -31.31
C GLU A 971 -21.77 -27.76 -30.66
N ARG A 972 -21.73 -27.12 -29.48
CA ARG A 972 -22.93 -26.70 -28.74
C ARG A 972 -23.43 -25.31 -29.14
N SER A 973 -22.59 -24.51 -29.78
CA SER A 973 -22.92 -23.16 -30.21
C SER A 973 -23.82 -23.17 -31.46
N LYS A 974 -24.63 -22.13 -31.62
CA LYS A 974 -25.56 -21.99 -32.77
C LYS A 974 -25.11 -20.89 -33.73
N VAL A 975 -25.23 -19.63 -33.32
CA VAL A 975 -24.88 -18.47 -34.17
C VAL A 975 -23.75 -17.68 -33.52
N VAL A 976 -22.51 -18.10 -33.82
CA VAL A 976 -21.30 -17.39 -33.39
C VAL A 976 -20.94 -16.35 -34.44
N ASN A 977 -21.25 -15.09 -34.16
CA ASN A 977 -20.85 -13.97 -35.00
C ASN A 977 -19.35 -13.68 -34.84
N PRO A 978 -18.71 -13.06 -35.85
CA PRO A 978 -17.36 -12.56 -35.70
C PRO A 978 -17.23 -11.58 -34.53
N ALA A 979 -16.37 -11.91 -33.58
CA ALA A 979 -15.86 -11.04 -32.54
C ALA A 979 -15.25 -9.78 -33.14
N GLN A 980 -15.29 -8.69 -32.41
CA GLN A 980 -14.86 -7.38 -32.89
C GLN A 980 -13.70 -6.84 -32.06
N ILE A 981 -12.66 -6.33 -32.73
CA ILE A 981 -11.57 -5.56 -32.11
C ILE A 981 -11.41 -4.28 -32.93
N LEU A 982 -12.01 -3.19 -32.50
CA LEU A 982 -12.14 -1.97 -33.32
C LEU A 982 -11.64 -0.74 -32.57
N GLY A 983 -10.51 -0.19 -33.02
CA GLY A 983 -10.12 1.18 -32.67
C GLY A 983 -11.00 2.19 -33.40
N TYR A 984 -11.06 3.42 -32.90
CA TYR A 984 -11.96 4.45 -33.45
C TYR A 984 -11.29 5.26 -34.56
N ASP A 985 -10.07 5.73 -34.32
CA ASP A 985 -9.27 6.50 -35.28
C ASP A 985 -7.76 6.32 -35.00
N GLN A 986 -6.89 7.05 -35.72
CA GLN A 986 -5.44 6.97 -35.52
C GLN A 986 -4.95 7.39 -34.12
N GLN A 987 -5.73 8.17 -33.37
CA GLN A 987 -5.41 8.64 -32.02
C GLN A 987 -6.06 7.77 -30.93
N ARG A 988 -7.15 7.08 -31.25
CA ARG A 988 -7.99 6.28 -30.33
C ARG A 988 -7.92 4.81 -30.71
N GLN A 989 -6.76 4.23 -30.41
CA GLN A 989 -6.40 2.88 -30.86
C GLN A 989 -6.75 1.81 -29.82
N ILE A 990 -6.73 0.56 -30.29
CA ILE A 990 -6.60 -0.62 -29.43
C ILE A 990 -5.18 -1.15 -29.59
N GLU A 991 -4.44 -1.23 -28.49
CA GLU A 991 -3.00 -1.53 -28.49
C GLU A 991 -2.68 -2.74 -27.61
N ASN A 992 -1.80 -3.61 -28.08
CA ASN A 992 -1.24 -4.74 -27.32
C ASN A 992 -2.30 -5.70 -26.76
N VAL A 993 -3.12 -6.27 -27.67
CA VAL A 993 -4.05 -7.36 -27.33
C VAL A 993 -3.40 -8.69 -27.64
N LYS A 994 -3.31 -9.56 -26.65
CA LYS A 994 -2.58 -10.83 -26.77
C LYS A 994 -3.44 -12.00 -26.36
N PHE A 995 -3.60 -12.96 -27.26
CA PHE A 995 -4.28 -14.23 -27.00
C PHE A 995 -3.22 -15.33 -26.84
N GLN A 996 -3.25 -16.07 -25.73
CA GLN A 996 -2.33 -17.16 -25.43
C GLN A 996 -3.12 -18.43 -25.15
N GLY A 997 -2.99 -19.47 -25.98
CA GLY A 997 -3.75 -20.72 -25.80
C GLY A 997 -5.26 -20.57 -26.00
N LEU A 998 -5.67 -19.69 -26.91
CA LEU A 998 -7.07 -19.59 -27.32
C LEU A 998 -7.50 -20.89 -28.02
N ARG A 999 -8.62 -21.49 -27.62
CA ARG A 999 -9.14 -22.75 -28.18
C ARG A 999 -10.55 -22.59 -28.70
N ILE A 1000 -10.76 -22.82 -29.99
CA ILE A 1000 -12.09 -22.74 -30.63
C ILE A 1000 -12.40 -24.11 -31.24
N GLY A 1001 -13.49 -24.74 -30.79
CA GLY A 1001 -13.89 -26.07 -31.30
C GLY A 1001 -12.80 -27.14 -31.13
N GLY A 1002 -12.08 -27.11 -30.02
CA GLY A 1002 -10.99 -28.05 -29.71
C GLY A 1002 -9.65 -27.76 -30.40
N ARG A 1003 -9.57 -26.76 -31.29
CA ARG A 1003 -8.33 -26.36 -31.96
C ARG A 1003 -7.69 -25.17 -31.24
N GLU A 1004 -6.40 -25.29 -30.91
CA GLU A 1004 -5.62 -24.16 -30.39
C GLU A 1004 -5.24 -23.20 -31.53
N ILE A 1005 -5.44 -21.91 -31.29
CA ILE A 1005 -5.26 -20.83 -32.27
C ILE A 1005 -3.95 -20.10 -31.99
N HIS A 1006 -3.04 -20.04 -32.97
CA HIS A 1006 -1.75 -19.37 -32.87
C HIS A 1006 -1.16 -19.03 -34.26
N GLU A 1007 -0.13 -18.19 -34.30
CA GLU A 1007 0.55 -17.74 -35.53
C GLU A 1007 1.30 -18.83 -36.32
N GLY A 1008 1.70 -19.91 -35.65
CA GLY A 1008 2.46 -21.02 -36.27
C GLY A 1008 1.61 -22.08 -36.99
N MET A 1009 0.29 -21.89 -37.13
CA MET A 1009 -0.59 -22.89 -37.72
C MET A 1009 -0.41 -23.00 -39.24
N GLU A 1010 -0.48 -24.22 -39.79
CA GLU A 1010 -0.51 -24.41 -41.25
C GLU A 1010 -1.76 -23.73 -41.86
N MET A 1011 -1.54 -22.75 -42.72
CA MET A 1011 -2.60 -22.00 -43.39
C MET A 1011 -2.21 -21.56 -44.80
N PRO A 1012 -3.20 -21.38 -45.71
CA PRO A 1012 -2.96 -20.75 -47.00
C PRO A 1012 -2.36 -19.35 -46.82
N GLY A 1013 -1.42 -18.92 -47.67
CA GLY A 1013 -0.70 -17.64 -47.49
C GLY A 1013 -1.54 -16.35 -47.59
N TRP A 1014 -2.85 -16.46 -47.83
CA TRP A 1014 -3.83 -15.36 -47.83
C TRP A 1014 -4.75 -15.38 -46.60
N TYR A 1015 -4.64 -16.41 -45.76
CA TYR A 1015 -5.42 -16.59 -44.55
C TYR A 1015 -4.63 -16.03 -43.36
N MET A 1016 -5.30 -15.33 -42.46
CA MET A 1016 -4.71 -14.82 -41.22
C MET A 1016 -5.15 -15.67 -40.04
N VAL A 1017 -4.38 -15.67 -38.94
CA VAL A 1017 -4.79 -16.36 -37.70
C VAL A 1017 -6.14 -15.86 -37.19
N ALA A 1018 -6.38 -14.56 -37.35
CA ALA A 1018 -7.63 -13.89 -37.02
C ALA A 1018 -8.84 -14.35 -37.85
N ASP A 1019 -8.66 -15.20 -38.87
CA ASP A 1019 -9.78 -15.81 -39.61
C ASP A 1019 -10.24 -17.14 -38.97
N PHE A 1020 -9.37 -17.83 -38.21
CA PHE A 1020 -9.70 -19.07 -37.49
C PHE A 1020 -10.43 -18.81 -36.17
N VAL A 1021 -10.13 -17.67 -35.54
CA VAL A 1021 -11.07 -17.08 -34.59
C VAL A 1021 -12.04 -16.30 -35.45
N PRO A 1022 -13.36 -16.43 -35.35
CA PRO A 1022 -14.23 -15.52 -36.08
C PRO A 1022 -14.01 -14.11 -35.48
N VAL A 1023 -13.04 -13.33 -35.95
CA VAL A 1023 -12.64 -12.02 -35.42
C VAL A 1023 -12.44 -11.04 -36.57
N PHE A 1024 -12.96 -9.83 -36.42
CA PHE A 1024 -12.66 -8.69 -37.27
C PHE A 1024 -11.86 -7.64 -36.48
N ALA A 1025 -10.67 -7.31 -36.96
CA ALA A 1025 -9.83 -6.24 -36.43
C ALA A 1025 -9.59 -5.15 -37.50
N ASN A 1026 -9.80 -3.87 -37.17
CA ASN A 1026 -9.62 -2.76 -38.12
C ASN A 1026 -8.20 -2.17 -38.12
N GLU A 1027 -7.95 -1.20 -38.99
CA GLU A 1027 -6.63 -0.57 -39.20
C GLU A 1027 -6.06 0.18 -37.99
N HIS A 1028 -6.90 0.42 -36.97
CA HIS A 1028 -6.58 1.12 -35.73
C HIS A 1028 -6.24 0.19 -34.57
N VAL A 1029 -6.14 -1.12 -34.82
CA VAL A 1029 -5.61 -2.11 -33.89
C VAL A 1029 -4.10 -2.30 -34.12
N LYS A 1030 -3.30 -2.26 -33.05
CA LYS A 1030 -1.84 -2.47 -33.09
C LYS A 1030 -1.42 -3.51 -32.05
N GLY A 1031 -0.44 -4.34 -32.40
CA GLY A 1031 0.10 -5.34 -31.47
C GLY A 1031 -0.88 -6.48 -31.12
N LEU A 1032 -1.81 -6.82 -32.02
CA LEU A 1032 -2.66 -8.01 -31.89
C LEU A 1032 -1.84 -9.26 -32.18
N SER A 1033 -1.84 -10.23 -31.26
CA SER A 1033 -1.06 -11.47 -31.39
C SER A 1033 -1.81 -12.71 -30.88
N PHE A 1034 -1.50 -13.86 -31.47
CA PHE A 1034 -2.05 -15.16 -31.10
C PHE A 1034 -0.92 -16.18 -30.89
N GLU A 1035 -0.75 -16.65 -29.66
CA GLU A 1035 0.35 -17.48 -29.21
C GLU A 1035 -0.15 -18.83 -28.67
N SER A 1036 0.69 -19.87 -28.77
CA SER A 1036 0.41 -21.16 -28.13
C SER A 1036 0.83 -21.13 -26.66
N LEU A 1037 0.21 -21.96 -25.82
CA LEU A 1037 0.70 -22.20 -24.45
C LEU A 1037 1.98 -23.04 -24.40
N THR A 1038 2.32 -23.72 -25.50
CA THR A 1038 3.46 -24.65 -25.58
C THR A 1038 4.71 -24.04 -26.22
N SER A 1039 4.61 -22.81 -26.74
CA SER A 1039 5.68 -22.11 -27.47
C SER A 1039 6.54 -21.21 -26.60
#